data_AF-A0A6J6E7M1-F1
#
_entry.id   AF-A0A6J6E7M1-F1
#
_cell.length_a   1.000
_cell.length_b   1.000
_cell.length_c   1.000
_cell.angle_alpha   90.00
_cell.angle_beta   90.00
_cell.angle_gamma   90.00
#
_symmetry.space_group_name_H-M   'P 1'
#
loop_
_entity.id
_entity.type
_entity.pdbx_description
1 polymer ?
#
loop_
_entity_poly.entity_id
_entity_poly.type
_entity_poly.pdbx_seq_one_letter_code
_entity_poly.pdbx_strand_id
1 'polypeptide(L)'
;MYLALNGSGQGLYVGLAEDRFIVASETYGTVEETLQYIRLDGETPLHKDQPSSRGQVVRLSQAGAGTLDGISMYAYDGTPIPLSAADVHIAEVTTRDIDRGDAPHFLLKEIREAPRSFRKTIRGRTVENNGLLVPELDEFTLPSAIVEKIRSGVIKRIRIIGQGTAAVAGTSLVPVLGSLLDSSIHVEALTATELSGFAMSTEMSDMLVIAVSQSGTTTDTNRTVDLVVSRGASVLAIVNRRGSELASKAHGVYYTSDGRDVEMSVASTKAFYAQVAAGAILSCAVAQATGRVHPERMHRILSSLIDMPSAMETVLAQRSSIAAIAHEYAPSRRYWAVVGSGPNTVAANEVRIKLSELCYKSISCDITEDKKHIDLSCEPMIIVCAAGLSEGTAADVAKEVAIFKAHKAVPIVIATEGETRFDAAAAVVSVPVADPALAFVLSAMVGHLFGYEAALAIDALAKPLRQLREVVELIVGRGGTGDDALGKVERQILPVAQQFFAALRTGQYDGNLEASTAVQLVAMLRTVTGPQPLQSYQRETGKVASPAVLLDDLVAALTRGIDELTRPIDAIKHQAKTVTVGISRSEEGLFDRALVKAVVDAGAAREQLSYATLKVLAALDAAVDSVVGYTRYAISGDPTLNLATISIVERGGLALQLSSRVEANTSLMGTKRRVAAEQEVLVARGRKDGRTVIFVPEVKGAETVGITLVHVAFRESMSASTVRQVLQGYDRRYDRLVDWVTESEGAFREDRLAEVAIADLLINPVSESANLWRTGGNQ
;
A
#
# COMPACT_ATOMS: atom_id res chain seq x y z
N MET A 1 30.81 12.49 -4.38
CA MET A 1 29.67 11.56 -4.47
C MET A 1 28.56 12.24 -5.27
N TYR A 2 27.87 11.53 -6.16
CA TYR A 2 26.67 12.05 -6.85
C TYR A 2 25.45 11.30 -6.35
N LEU A 3 24.36 12.04 -6.13
CA LEU A 3 23.06 11.52 -5.73
C LEU A 3 22.02 12.18 -6.60
N ALA A 4 20.93 11.48 -6.91
CA ALA A 4 19.91 11.99 -7.80
C ALA A 4 18.52 11.56 -7.33
N LEU A 5 17.54 12.45 -7.49
CA LEU A 5 16.14 12.21 -7.17
C LEU A 5 15.25 12.62 -8.36
N ASN A 6 14.43 11.70 -8.85
CA ASN A 6 13.46 11.95 -9.92
C ASN A 6 12.16 11.19 -9.60
N GLY A 7 11.06 11.93 -9.48
CA GLY A 7 9.75 11.46 -9.03
C GLY A 7 9.48 11.71 -7.54
N SER A 8 8.24 11.44 -7.12
CA SER A 8 7.70 11.66 -5.76
C SER A 8 8.01 10.57 -4.75
N GLY A 9 8.41 9.38 -5.22
CA GLY A 9 8.27 8.15 -4.43
C GLY A 9 9.22 8.00 -3.24
N GLN A 10 10.29 8.80 -3.17
CA GLN A 10 11.30 8.73 -2.09
C GLN A 10 11.82 10.13 -1.77
N GLY A 11 11.99 10.44 -0.48
CA GLY A 11 12.70 11.65 -0.06
C GLY A 11 14.21 11.45 -0.19
N LEU A 12 14.96 12.54 -0.41
CA LEU A 12 16.41 12.56 -0.32
C LEU A 12 16.86 13.83 0.37
N TYR A 13 17.59 13.67 1.46
CA TYR A 13 18.02 14.73 2.36
C TYR A 13 19.53 14.67 2.53
N VAL A 14 20.18 15.83 2.50
CA VAL A 14 21.61 16.00 2.74
C VAL A 14 21.79 16.82 4.02
N GLY A 15 22.12 16.14 5.11
CA GLY A 15 22.48 16.73 6.40
C GLY A 15 23.88 17.35 6.39
N LEU A 16 24.02 18.50 7.02
CA LEU A 16 25.25 19.27 7.17
C LEU A 16 25.83 19.05 8.58
N ALA A 17 26.76 18.11 8.73
CA ALA A 17 27.39 17.79 10.01
C ALA A 17 28.88 18.17 9.98
N GLU A 18 29.51 18.30 11.15
CA GLU A 18 30.92 18.70 11.24
C GLU A 18 31.82 17.72 10.44
N ASP A 19 32.53 18.28 9.45
CA ASP A 19 33.42 17.58 8.51
C ASP A 19 32.80 16.44 7.70
N ARG A 20 31.46 16.36 7.58
CA ARG A 20 30.79 15.29 6.83
C ARG A 20 29.41 15.68 6.30
N PHE A 21 28.98 14.98 5.25
CA PHE A 21 27.58 14.99 4.82
C PHE A 21 26.89 13.72 5.27
N ILE A 22 25.65 13.85 5.75
CA ILE A 22 24.79 12.72 6.08
C ILE A 22 23.71 12.63 5.03
N VAL A 23 23.56 11.47 4.39
CA VAL A 23 22.56 11.28 3.33
C VAL A 23 21.49 10.35 3.87
N ALA A 24 20.25 10.80 3.85
CA ALA A 24 19.13 10.02 4.36
C ALA A 24 17.90 10.15 3.45
N SER A 25 17.02 9.16 3.51
CA SER A 25 15.73 9.19 2.81
C SER A 25 14.65 9.97 3.58
N GLU A 26 14.89 10.25 4.86
CA GLU A 26 14.08 11.12 5.73
C GLU A 26 14.97 11.86 6.74
N THR A 27 14.46 12.94 7.31
CA THR A 27 15.20 13.76 8.29
C THR A 27 15.64 12.97 9.52
N TYR A 28 14.94 11.89 9.90
CA TYR A 28 15.32 11.02 11.03
C TYR A 28 16.74 10.45 10.90
N GLY A 29 17.22 10.19 9.68
CA GLY A 29 18.57 9.69 9.45
C GLY A 29 19.65 10.77 9.58
N THR A 30 19.27 12.06 9.71
CA THR A 30 20.22 13.18 9.86
C THR A 30 20.35 13.66 11.30
N VAL A 31 19.26 13.61 12.09
CA VAL A 31 19.13 14.30 13.39
C VAL A 31 20.07 13.79 14.49
N GLU A 32 20.68 12.61 14.33
CA GLU A 32 21.71 12.10 15.24
C GLU A 32 22.99 12.95 15.20
N GLU A 33 23.36 13.42 14.00
CA GLU A 33 24.61 14.16 13.77
C GLU A 33 24.35 15.65 13.51
N THR A 34 23.20 16.01 12.95
CA THR A 34 22.87 17.41 12.62
C THR A 34 21.37 17.64 12.43
N LEU A 35 20.90 18.82 12.83
CA LEU A 35 19.54 19.27 12.52
C LEU A 35 19.46 20.01 11.19
N GLN A 36 20.58 20.42 10.60
CA GLN A 36 20.60 21.21 9.37
C GLN A 36 20.65 20.29 8.15
N TYR A 37 19.74 20.49 7.20
CA TYR A 37 19.69 19.67 5.99
C TYR A 37 19.20 20.46 4.77
N ILE A 38 19.52 19.94 3.58
CA ILE A 38 18.92 20.33 2.30
C ILE A 38 18.02 19.18 1.84
N ARG A 39 16.81 19.50 1.38
CA ARG A 39 15.89 18.53 0.78
C ARG A 39 15.93 18.65 -0.74
N LEU A 40 16.03 17.52 -1.43
CA LEU A 40 15.93 17.49 -2.89
C LEU A 40 14.45 17.42 -3.33
N ASP A 41 14.17 18.05 -4.48
CA ASP A 41 12.91 18.00 -5.20
C ASP A 41 13.03 17.07 -6.43
N GLY A 42 12.19 16.03 -6.47
CA GLY A 42 12.14 15.07 -7.56
C GLY A 42 11.13 15.37 -8.66
N GLU A 43 10.22 16.33 -8.45
CA GLU A 43 9.00 16.47 -9.24
C GLU A 43 8.87 17.80 -9.97
N THR A 44 9.44 18.87 -9.42
CA THR A 44 9.33 20.19 -10.02
C THR A 44 10.39 20.37 -11.11
N PRO A 45 10.01 20.63 -12.37
CA PRO A 45 10.97 21.06 -13.39
C PRO A 45 11.47 22.47 -13.06
N LEU A 46 12.75 22.73 -13.30
CA LEU A 46 13.38 24.03 -13.07
C LEU A 46 12.69 25.15 -13.87
N HIS A 47 12.29 24.83 -15.10
CA HIS A 47 11.48 25.69 -15.96
C HIS A 47 10.24 24.94 -16.43
N LYS A 48 9.05 25.57 -16.33
CA LYS A 48 7.77 24.95 -16.70
C LYS A 48 7.74 24.45 -18.16
N ASP A 49 8.50 25.09 -19.04
CA ASP A 49 8.54 24.78 -20.47
C ASP A 49 9.58 23.70 -20.83
N GLN A 50 10.34 23.19 -19.84
CA GLN A 50 11.39 22.18 -20.04
C GLN A 50 11.18 20.97 -19.11
N PRO A 51 10.30 20.01 -19.50
CA PRO A 51 10.04 18.81 -18.70
C PRO A 51 11.28 17.94 -18.46
N SER A 52 12.31 18.05 -19.30
CA SER A 52 13.59 17.35 -19.15
C SER A 52 14.38 17.79 -17.92
N SER A 53 14.13 18.99 -17.41
CA SER A 53 14.78 19.54 -16.20
C SER A 53 14.24 18.92 -14.90
N ARG A 54 13.21 18.07 -14.96
CA ARG A 54 12.52 17.53 -13.80
C ARG A 54 13.43 16.65 -12.93
N GLY A 55 13.43 16.95 -11.63
CA GLY A 55 14.24 16.26 -10.64
C GLY A 55 15.57 16.96 -10.40
N GLN A 56 16.30 16.52 -9.38
CA GLN A 56 17.54 17.14 -8.96
C GLN A 56 18.67 16.13 -8.78
N VAL A 57 19.88 16.54 -9.15
CA VAL A 57 21.14 15.82 -8.95
C VAL A 57 22.02 16.67 -8.04
N VAL A 58 22.52 16.10 -6.95
CA VAL A 58 23.45 16.76 -6.03
C VAL A 58 24.82 16.08 -6.07
N ARG A 59 25.86 16.90 -6.16
CA ARG A 59 27.26 16.51 -6.04
C ARG A 59 27.79 16.97 -4.69
N LEU A 60 28.29 16.02 -3.91
CA LEU A 60 28.92 16.25 -2.61
C LEU A 60 30.45 16.13 -2.74
N SER A 61 31.17 17.16 -2.30
CA SER A 61 32.63 17.27 -2.32
C SER A 61 33.21 17.09 -0.92
N GLN A 62 34.20 16.20 -0.78
CA GLN A 62 34.89 15.99 0.49
C GLN A 62 35.63 17.25 0.97
N ALA A 63 36.10 18.11 0.06
CA ALA A 63 36.86 19.32 0.40
C ALA A 63 36.03 20.41 1.11
N GLY A 64 34.68 20.33 1.05
CA GLY A 64 33.76 21.24 1.74
C GLY A 64 32.75 20.48 2.61
N ALA A 65 33.13 19.30 3.11
CA ALA A 65 32.24 18.43 3.86
C ALA A 65 31.58 19.17 5.04
N GLY A 66 30.26 19.02 5.17
CA GLY A 66 29.48 19.70 6.22
C GLY A 66 29.07 21.14 5.91
N THR A 67 29.49 21.70 4.77
CA THR A 67 29.18 23.09 4.38
C THR A 67 28.45 23.16 3.05
N LEU A 68 27.75 24.27 2.79
CA LEU A 68 27.09 24.52 1.51
C LEU A 68 28.08 24.58 0.34
N ASP A 69 29.29 25.09 0.54
CA ASP A 69 30.32 25.21 -0.50
C ASP A 69 30.79 23.83 -1.00
N GLY A 70 30.62 22.78 -0.19
CA GLY A 70 30.87 21.40 -0.59
C GLY A 70 29.74 20.77 -1.42
N ILE A 71 28.67 21.50 -1.71
CA ILE A 71 27.48 21.01 -2.41
C ILE A 71 27.30 21.75 -3.73
N SER A 72 27.10 21.00 -4.81
CA SER A 72 26.64 21.56 -6.09
C SER A 72 25.39 20.83 -6.55
N MET A 73 24.33 21.57 -6.87
CA MET A 73 23.04 21.03 -7.29
C MET A 73 22.78 21.34 -8.77
N TYR A 74 22.15 20.40 -9.48
CA TYR A 74 21.84 20.48 -10.89
C TYR A 74 20.44 19.92 -11.16
N ALA A 75 19.75 20.45 -12.15
CA ALA A 75 18.60 19.81 -12.76
C ALA A 75 19.03 18.60 -13.60
N TYR A 76 18.09 17.72 -13.96
CA TYR A 76 18.40 16.51 -14.75
C TYR A 76 18.91 16.79 -16.17
N ASP A 77 18.65 17.98 -16.71
CA ASP A 77 19.22 18.43 -17.99
C ASP A 77 20.63 19.02 -17.87
N GLY A 78 21.20 19.05 -16.65
CA GLY A 78 22.53 19.57 -16.36
C GLY A 78 22.57 21.05 -15.97
N THR A 79 21.43 21.75 -15.97
CA THR A 79 21.38 23.16 -15.56
C THR A 79 21.73 23.32 -14.08
N PRO A 80 22.69 24.19 -13.70
CA PRO A 80 23.06 24.38 -12.29
C PRO A 80 21.93 25.08 -11.51
N ILE A 81 21.65 24.58 -10.31
CA ILE A 81 20.71 25.15 -9.35
C ILE A 81 21.52 25.85 -8.24
N PRO A 82 21.46 27.19 -8.12
CA PRO A 82 22.18 27.90 -7.07
C PRO A 82 21.60 27.56 -5.70
N LEU A 83 22.49 27.27 -4.74
CA LEU A 83 22.14 27.04 -3.34
C LEU A 83 22.56 28.24 -2.47
N SER A 84 21.76 28.49 -1.44
CA SER A 84 21.95 29.57 -0.48
C SER A 84 21.61 29.11 0.94
N ALA A 85 21.87 29.96 1.93
CA ALA A 85 21.48 29.69 3.31
C ALA A 85 19.95 29.54 3.49
N ALA A 86 19.12 30.04 2.56
CA ALA A 86 17.67 29.89 2.62
C ALA A 86 17.20 28.47 2.27
N ASP A 87 18.04 27.69 1.58
CA ASP A 87 17.76 26.31 1.19
C ASP A 87 18.12 25.29 2.30
N VAL A 88 18.74 25.78 3.38
CA VAL A 88 19.05 24.97 4.57
C VAL A 88 17.87 25.01 5.52
N HIS A 89 17.26 23.85 5.73
CA HIS A 89 16.20 23.65 6.69
C HIS A 89 16.75 23.13 8.01
N ILE A 90 16.05 23.44 9.09
CA ILE A 90 16.30 22.89 10.43
C ILE A 90 15.23 21.83 10.71
N ALA A 91 15.66 20.61 11.00
CA ALA A 91 14.79 19.52 11.40
C ALA A 91 14.08 19.88 12.70
N GLU A 92 12.75 19.87 12.67
CA GLU A 92 11.92 20.07 13.87
C GLU A 92 11.84 18.82 14.76
N VAL A 93 12.30 17.69 14.24
CA VAL A 93 12.38 16.39 14.92
C VAL A 93 13.75 16.25 15.56
N THR A 94 13.80 15.66 16.74
CA THR A 94 15.04 15.42 17.50
C THR A 94 15.30 13.94 17.70
N THR A 95 16.51 13.58 18.12
CA THR A 95 16.85 12.20 18.52
C THR A 95 15.94 11.66 19.61
N ARG A 96 15.43 12.52 20.50
CA ARG A 96 14.48 12.15 21.54
C ARG A 96 13.14 11.65 20.98
N ASP A 97 12.71 12.18 19.85
CA ASP A 97 11.43 11.81 19.24
C ASP A 97 11.49 10.42 18.59
N ILE A 98 12.69 9.99 18.16
CA ILE A 98 12.97 8.70 17.53
C ILE A 98 13.63 7.70 18.49
N ASP A 99 13.87 8.08 19.74
CA ASP A 99 14.39 7.18 20.78
C ASP A 99 13.28 6.22 21.24
N ARG A 100 13.57 4.92 21.26
CA ARG A 100 12.64 3.88 21.75
C ARG A 100 12.57 3.84 23.28
N GLY A 101 13.56 4.39 23.98
CA GLY A 101 13.64 4.38 25.43
C GLY A 101 13.67 2.96 26.01
N ASP A 102 12.87 2.74 27.07
CA ASP A 102 12.75 1.45 27.75
C ASP A 102 11.82 0.45 27.05
N ALA A 103 11.13 0.87 25.98
CA ALA A 103 10.18 0.01 25.29
C ALA A 103 10.91 -1.02 24.41
N PRO A 104 10.45 -2.29 24.38
CA PRO A 104 10.99 -3.29 23.46
C PRO A 104 10.68 -2.98 22.00
N HIS A 105 9.57 -2.27 21.73
CA HIS A 105 9.07 -1.94 20.40
C HIS A 105 8.56 -0.49 20.39
N PHE A 106 8.76 0.23 19.28
CA PHE A 106 8.18 1.55 19.04
C PHE A 106 6.65 1.52 19.15
N LEU A 107 5.98 0.48 18.65
CA LEU A 107 4.53 0.34 18.78
C LEU A 107 4.08 0.45 20.24
N LEU A 108 4.72 -0.27 21.16
CA LEU A 108 4.36 -0.23 22.58
C LEU A 108 4.68 1.12 23.22
N LYS A 109 5.81 1.76 22.83
CA LYS A 109 6.12 3.14 23.23
C LYS A 109 4.99 4.07 22.83
N GLU A 110 4.56 4.00 21.58
CA GLU A 110 3.56 4.92 21.03
C GLU A 110 2.16 4.68 21.62
N ILE A 111 1.78 3.42 21.91
CA ILE A 111 0.56 3.10 22.68
C ILE A 111 0.63 3.73 24.08
N ARG A 112 1.78 3.64 24.77
CA ARG A 112 1.99 4.27 26.09
C ARG A 112 1.97 5.80 26.03
N GLU A 113 2.41 6.38 24.92
CA GLU A 113 2.42 7.84 24.68
C GLU A 113 1.06 8.40 24.24
N ALA A 114 0.15 7.53 23.76
CA ALA A 114 -1.15 7.95 23.23
C ALA A 114 -1.98 8.84 24.19
N PRO A 115 -2.08 8.58 25.51
CA PRO A 115 -2.79 9.49 26.42
C PRO A 115 -2.19 10.89 26.46
N ARG A 116 -0.85 10.99 26.42
CA ARG A 116 -0.15 12.29 26.39
C ARG A 116 -0.38 13.01 25.06
N SER A 117 -0.33 12.29 23.94
CA SER A 117 -0.59 12.85 22.61
C SER A 117 -2.05 13.34 22.49
N PHE A 118 -3.01 12.57 23.03
CA PHE A 118 -4.41 12.96 23.16
C PHE A 118 -4.54 14.26 23.98
N ARG A 119 -3.93 14.31 25.17
CA ARG A 119 -3.95 15.49 26.06
C ARG A 119 -3.33 16.73 25.41
N LYS A 120 -2.24 16.58 24.64
CA LYS A 120 -1.64 17.69 23.88
C LYS A 120 -2.61 18.22 22.82
N THR A 121 -3.31 17.33 22.13
CA THR A 121 -4.24 17.67 21.04
C THR A 121 -5.42 18.53 21.50
N ILE A 122 -5.88 18.34 22.74
CA ILE A 122 -7.01 19.09 23.33
C ILE A 122 -6.57 20.38 24.03
N ARG A 123 -5.27 20.56 24.29
CA ARG A 123 -4.76 21.63 25.16
C ARG A 123 -5.02 23.01 24.56
N GLY A 124 -5.73 23.87 25.31
CA GLY A 124 -6.02 25.24 24.91
C GLY A 124 -7.03 25.34 23.76
N ARG A 125 -7.86 24.31 23.58
CA ARG A 125 -8.89 24.23 22.54
C ARG A 125 -10.31 24.21 23.09
N THR A 126 -10.43 24.35 24.40
CA THR A 126 -11.69 24.45 25.14
C THR A 126 -11.55 25.54 26.19
N VAL A 127 -12.67 26.20 26.48
CA VAL A 127 -12.78 27.22 27.52
C VAL A 127 -14.07 27.01 28.29
N GLU A 128 -14.08 27.40 29.56
CA GLU A 128 -15.30 27.43 30.35
C GLU A 128 -16.04 28.76 30.15
N ASN A 129 -17.32 28.70 29.82
CA ASN A 129 -18.20 29.83 29.67
C ASN A 129 -19.51 29.55 30.44
N ASN A 130 -19.80 30.35 31.46
CA ASN A 130 -20.97 30.18 32.35
C ASN A 130 -21.10 28.77 32.95
N GLY A 131 -19.98 28.18 33.39
CA GLY A 131 -19.96 26.83 33.97
C GLY A 131 -20.10 25.68 32.97
N LEU A 132 -20.15 25.97 31.67
CA LEU A 132 -20.17 24.97 30.60
C LEU A 132 -18.90 25.07 29.75
N LEU A 133 -18.37 23.91 29.38
CA LEU A 133 -17.26 23.85 28.43
C LEU A 133 -17.76 24.11 27.01
N VAL A 134 -17.03 24.97 26.29
CA VAL A 134 -17.24 25.26 24.87
C VAL A 134 -15.90 25.14 24.12
N PRO A 135 -15.90 24.79 22.84
CA PRO A 135 -14.67 24.75 22.06
C PRO A 135 -14.20 26.18 21.73
N GLU A 136 -12.88 26.37 21.68
CA GLU A 136 -12.25 27.63 21.32
C GLU A 136 -11.15 27.34 20.28
N LEU A 137 -11.45 27.66 19.02
CA LEU A 137 -10.55 27.46 17.88
C LEU A 137 -10.18 28.81 17.27
N ASP A 138 -8.91 28.94 16.87
CA ASP A 138 -8.39 30.15 16.22
C ASP A 138 -8.79 30.21 14.72
N GLU A 139 -8.57 31.38 14.10
CA GLU A 139 -8.86 31.63 12.68
C GLU A 139 -8.09 30.69 11.74
N PHE A 140 -6.94 30.17 12.18
CA PHE A 140 -6.15 29.23 11.39
C PHE A 140 -6.78 27.81 11.39
N THR A 141 -7.36 27.38 12.50
CA THR A 141 -8.00 26.07 12.62
C THR A 141 -9.42 26.08 12.07
N LEU A 142 -10.24 27.09 12.41
CA LEU A 142 -11.61 27.22 11.90
C LEU A 142 -11.84 28.66 11.40
N PRO A 143 -11.55 28.94 10.13
CA PRO A 143 -11.68 30.29 9.56
C PRO A 143 -13.10 30.85 9.66
N SER A 144 -13.20 32.15 9.94
CA SER A 144 -14.46 32.90 10.02
C SER A 144 -15.30 32.79 8.74
N ALA A 145 -14.66 32.68 7.58
CA ALA A 145 -15.34 32.48 6.30
C ALA A 145 -16.10 31.13 6.25
N ILE A 146 -15.57 30.08 6.86
CA ILE A 146 -16.25 28.78 6.95
C ILE A 146 -17.36 28.84 7.99
N VAL A 147 -17.10 29.46 9.15
CA VAL A 147 -18.12 29.70 10.19
C VAL A 147 -19.34 30.41 9.61
N GLU A 148 -19.13 31.44 8.79
CA GLU A 148 -20.23 32.19 8.18
C GLU A 148 -21.00 31.35 7.14
N LYS A 149 -20.33 30.52 6.34
CA LYS A 149 -21.01 29.57 5.43
C LYS A 149 -21.84 28.53 6.18
N ILE A 150 -21.38 28.09 7.36
CA ILE A 150 -22.14 27.17 8.23
C ILE A 150 -23.37 27.91 8.79
N ARG A 151 -23.16 29.08 9.40
CA ARG A 151 -24.21 29.88 10.04
C ARG A 151 -25.31 30.33 9.09
N SER A 152 -24.93 30.73 7.87
CA SER A 152 -25.86 31.15 6.82
C SER A 152 -26.61 29.99 6.14
N GLY A 153 -26.28 28.74 6.47
CA GLY A 153 -26.92 27.55 5.90
C GLY A 153 -26.48 27.22 4.46
N VAL A 154 -25.35 27.78 4.01
CA VAL A 154 -24.73 27.40 2.72
C VAL A 154 -24.21 25.98 2.81
N ILE A 155 -23.54 25.62 3.91
CA ILE A 155 -23.08 24.26 4.14
C ILE A 155 -24.28 23.37 4.51
N LYS A 156 -24.56 22.39 3.66
CA LYS A 156 -25.61 21.38 3.85
C LYS A 156 -25.06 19.98 3.99
N ARG A 157 -23.80 19.77 3.59
CA ARG A 157 -23.14 18.47 3.57
C ARG A 157 -21.79 18.55 4.24
N ILE A 158 -21.53 17.65 5.17
CA ILE A 158 -20.20 17.41 5.74
C ILE A 158 -19.72 16.05 5.26
N ARG A 159 -18.55 16.02 4.62
CA ARG A 159 -17.88 14.78 4.18
C ARG A 159 -16.56 14.63 4.92
N ILE A 160 -16.44 13.57 5.70
CA ILE A 160 -15.19 13.25 6.40
C ILE A 160 -14.44 12.22 5.57
N ILE A 161 -13.18 12.51 5.24
CA ILE A 161 -12.36 11.66 4.38
C ILE A 161 -11.00 11.34 4.99
N GLY A 162 -10.47 10.19 4.63
CA GLY A 162 -9.12 9.75 5.00
C GLY A 162 -8.77 8.45 4.27
N GLN A 163 -7.69 7.79 4.69
CA GLN A 163 -7.35 6.43 4.28
C GLN A 163 -6.91 5.59 5.48
N GLY A 164 -7.20 4.28 5.44
CA GLY A 164 -6.83 3.33 6.49
C GLY A 164 -7.29 3.78 7.89
N THR A 165 -6.41 3.67 8.89
CA THR A 165 -6.67 4.13 10.27
C THR A 165 -7.13 5.59 10.35
N ALA A 166 -6.66 6.49 9.47
CA ALA A 166 -7.11 7.89 9.47
C ALA A 166 -8.57 8.04 8.99
N ALA A 167 -9.01 7.20 8.04
CA ALA A 167 -10.42 7.15 7.66
C ALA A 167 -11.29 6.66 8.83
N VAL A 168 -10.83 5.64 9.56
CA VAL A 168 -11.55 5.12 10.74
C VAL A 168 -11.58 6.15 11.88
N ALA A 169 -10.50 6.88 12.14
CA ALA A 169 -10.54 8.01 13.06
C ALA A 169 -11.56 9.07 12.60
N GLY A 170 -11.63 9.34 11.29
CA GLY A 170 -12.61 10.24 10.69
C GLY A 170 -14.07 9.81 10.90
N THR A 171 -14.38 8.51 10.84
CA THR A 171 -15.77 8.05 11.04
C THR A 171 -16.27 8.33 12.45
N SER A 172 -15.38 8.55 13.44
CA SER A 172 -15.78 8.93 14.79
C SER A 172 -16.44 10.30 14.90
N LEU A 173 -16.25 11.19 13.92
CA LEU A 173 -16.90 12.50 13.91
C LEU A 173 -18.41 12.37 13.64
N VAL A 174 -18.84 11.33 12.92
CA VAL A 174 -20.25 11.12 12.55
C VAL A 174 -21.16 11.00 13.78
N PRO A 175 -20.92 10.11 14.77
CA PRO A 175 -21.76 10.03 15.95
C PRO A 175 -21.69 11.29 16.84
N VAL A 176 -20.54 11.98 16.90
CA VAL A 176 -20.40 13.22 17.66
C VAL A 176 -21.25 14.33 17.04
N LEU A 177 -21.06 14.60 15.74
CA LEU A 177 -21.85 15.57 14.98
C LEU A 177 -23.33 15.21 14.98
N GLY A 178 -23.70 13.95 14.77
CA GLY A 178 -25.09 13.49 14.79
C GLY A 178 -25.79 13.68 16.14
N SER A 179 -25.03 13.75 17.25
CA SER A 179 -25.58 14.05 18.58
C SER A 179 -25.69 15.56 18.89
N LEU A 180 -25.10 16.42 18.06
CA LEU A 180 -25.01 17.86 18.28
C LEU A 180 -25.74 18.70 17.23
N LEU A 181 -25.77 18.24 15.98
CA LEU A 181 -26.42 18.89 14.86
C LEU A 181 -27.90 18.51 14.76
N ASP A 182 -28.70 19.42 14.22
CA ASP A 182 -30.04 19.10 13.75
C ASP A 182 -29.98 18.39 12.36
N SER A 183 -31.14 17.98 11.84
CA SER A 183 -31.24 17.25 10.56
C SER A 183 -30.98 18.11 9.31
N SER A 184 -30.59 19.38 9.46
CA SER A 184 -30.37 20.29 8.32
C SER A 184 -29.03 20.07 7.60
N ILE A 185 -28.06 19.43 8.27
CA ILE A 185 -26.74 19.12 7.71
C ILE A 185 -26.57 17.61 7.63
N HIS A 186 -26.31 17.11 6.42
CA HIS A 186 -26.05 15.70 6.20
C HIS A 186 -24.56 15.39 6.38
N VAL A 187 -24.26 14.50 7.33
CA VAL A 187 -22.88 14.10 7.68
C VAL A 187 -22.64 12.68 7.20
N GLU A 188 -21.52 12.46 6.51
CA GLU A 188 -21.10 11.15 6.04
C GLU A 188 -19.57 11.03 6.09
N ALA A 189 -19.08 9.84 6.42
CA ALA A 189 -17.66 9.50 6.36
C ALA A 189 -17.42 8.42 5.31
N LEU A 190 -16.39 8.61 4.49
CA LEU A 190 -16.01 7.71 3.41
C LEU A 190 -14.51 7.79 3.16
N THR A 191 -13.91 6.80 2.51
CA THR A 191 -12.50 6.90 2.12
C THR A 191 -12.35 8.00 1.06
N ALA A 192 -11.17 8.62 1.00
CA ALA A 192 -10.93 9.70 0.04
C ALA A 192 -11.14 9.26 -1.41
N THR A 193 -10.80 8.01 -1.73
CA THR A 193 -11.01 7.40 -3.04
C THR A 193 -12.49 7.22 -3.37
N GLU A 194 -13.32 6.79 -2.42
CA GLU A 194 -14.77 6.66 -2.64
C GLU A 194 -15.41 8.01 -2.94
N LEU A 195 -14.99 9.08 -2.25
CA LEU A 195 -15.48 10.43 -2.55
C LEU A 195 -15.15 10.81 -3.99
N SER A 196 -13.87 10.77 -4.36
CA SER A 196 -13.41 11.19 -5.68
C SER A 196 -13.93 10.31 -6.83
N GLY A 197 -14.15 9.03 -6.57
CA GLY A 197 -14.59 8.06 -7.57
C GLY A 197 -16.08 8.08 -7.83
N PHE A 198 -16.91 8.31 -6.79
CA PHE A 198 -18.34 8.01 -6.88
C PHE A 198 -19.26 9.08 -6.28
N ALA A 199 -18.77 9.97 -5.41
CA ALA A 199 -19.61 10.92 -4.68
C ALA A 199 -19.28 12.40 -4.99
N MET A 200 -18.68 12.67 -6.14
CA MET A 200 -18.41 14.03 -6.62
C MET A 200 -19.61 14.63 -7.37
N SER A 201 -19.90 15.92 -7.14
CA SER A 201 -20.83 16.73 -7.95
C SER A 201 -20.07 17.81 -8.72
N THR A 202 -20.67 18.42 -9.74
CA THR A 202 -20.04 19.51 -10.52
C THR A 202 -19.78 20.75 -9.68
N GLU A 203 -20.76 21.12 -8.84
CA GLU A 203 -20.67 22.19 -7.85
C GLU A 203 -20.70 21.59 -6.44
N MET A 204 -19.82 22.06 -5.56
CA MET A 204 -19.64 21.55 -4.19
C MET A 204 -19.53 22.68 -3.16
N SER A 205 -19.97 23.90 -3.49
CA SER A 205 -19.93 25.06 -2.59
C SER A 205 -20.73 24.89 -1.30
N ASP A 206 -21.69 23.96 -1.28
CA ASP A 206 -22.51 23.57 -0.14
C ASP A 206 -21.87 22.47 0.74
N MET A 207 -20.64 22.05 0.40
CA MET A 207 -19.93 20.97 1.07
C MET A 207 -18.76 21.49 1.91
N LEU A 208 -18.70 20.99 3.14
CA LEU A 208 -17.52 21.05 4.00
C LEU A 208 -16.86 19.66 4.03
N VAL A 209 -15.60 19.59 3.59
CA VAL A 209 -14.79 18.38 3.65
C VAL A 209 -13.85 18.47 4.84
N ILE A 210 -13.83 17.43 5.67
CA ILE A 210 -12.87 17.27 6.77
C ILE A 210 -11.90 16.15 6.38
N ALA A 211 -10.68 16.51 6.00
CA ALA A 211 -9.65 15.57 5.56
C ALA A 211 -8.74 15.17 6.73
N VAL A 212 -8.64 13.88 7.03
CA VAL A 212 -7.85 13.33 8.13
C VAL A 212 -6.64 12.57 7.57
N SER A 213 -5.43 12.95 7.99
CA SER A 213 -4.19 12.27 7.59
C SER A 213 -3.10 12.44 8.66
N GLN A 214 -2.30 11.42 8.94
CA GLN A 214 -1.16 11.56 9.86
C GLN A 214 -0.02 12.33 9.17
N SER A 215 0.41 11.88 7.98
CA SER A 215 1.56 12.44 7.28
C SER A 215 1.24 13.74 6.53
N GLY A 216 -0.03 13.95 6.16
CA GLY A 216 -0.45 15.04 5.27
C GLY A 216 0.07 14.92 3.83
N THR A 217 0.67 13.78 3.47
CA THR A 217 1.24 13.49 2.14
C THR A 217 0.56 12.33 1.44
N THR A 218 -0.50 11.76 2.04
CA THR A 218 -1.26 10.65 1.44
C THR A 218 -1.82 11.06 0.07
N THR A 219 -1.30 10.47 -1.00
CA THR A 219 -1.58 10.89 -2.39
C THR A 219 -3.07 10.90 -2.70
N ASP A 220 -3.79 9.83 -2.36
CA ASP A 220 -5.23 9.75 -2.65
C ASP A 220 -6.02 10.83 -1.91
N THR A 221 -5.68 11.12 -0.65
CA THR A 221 -6.31 12.18 0.13
C THR A 221 -6.03 13.56 -0.46
N ASN A 222 -4.77 13.86 -0.78
CA ASN A 222 -4.38 15.13 -1.39
C ASN A 222 -5.04 15.35 -2.75
N ARG A 223 -5.09 14.32 -3.60
CA ARG A 223 -5.76 14.39 -4.90
C ARG A 223 -7.26 14.62 -4.78
N THR A 224 -7.93 13.94 -3.85
CA THR A 224 -9.35 14.18 -3.59
C THR A 224 -9.59 15.61 -3.10
N VAL A 225 -8.73 16.13 -2.24
CA VAL A 225 -8.80 17.52 -1.76
C VAL A 225 -8.66 18.52 -2.91
N ASP A 226 -7.70 18.33 -3.82
CA ASP A 226 -7.58 19.20 -5.02
C ASP A 226 -8.87 19.24 -5.84
N LEU A 227 -9.48 18.06 -6.05
CA LEU A 227 -10.69 17.92 -6.85
C LEU A 227 -11.93 18.57 -6.21
N VAL A 228 -12.10 18.47 -4.89
CA VAL A 228 -13.26 19.08 -4.21
C VAL A 228 -13.09 20.60 -4.08
N VAL A 229 -11.86 21.06 -3.85
CA VAL A 229 -11.54 22.50 -3.82
C VAL A 229 -11.77 23.13 -5.19
N SER A 230 -11.36 22.46 -6.27
CA SER A 230 -11.59 22.96 -7.63
C SER A 230 -13.08 23.05 -7.99
N ARG A 231 -13.98 22.47 -7.19
CA ARG A 231 -15.45 22.52 -7.34
C ARG A 231 -16.13 23.36 -6.25
N GLY A 232 -15.36 24.14 -5.50
CA GLY A 232 -15.87 25.12 -4.54
C GLY A 232 -16.09 24.61 -3.11
N ALA A 233 -15.74 23.36 -2.79
CA ALA A 233 -15.88 22.83 -1.44
C ALA A 233 -14.97 23.57 -0.44
N SER A 234 -15.46 23.77 0.77
CA SER A 234 -14.63 24.24 1.89
C SER A 234 -13.92 23.06 2.52
N VAL A 235 -12.66 23.21 2.95
CA VAL A 235 -11.84 22.09 3.42
C VAL A 235 -11.17 22.43 4.74
N LEU A 236 -11.36 21.57 5.73
CA LEU A 236 -10.62 21.54 6.98
C LEU A 236 -9.73 20.29 7.00
N ALA A 237 -8.50 20.40 7.49
CA ALA A 237 -7.60 19.26 7.64
C ALA A 237 -7.31 18.96 9.11
N ILE A 238 -7.37 17.69 9.49
CA ILE A 238 -6.80 17.18 10.74
C ILE A 238 -5.50 16.46 10.36
N VAL A 239 -4.36 17.07 10.73
CA VAL A 239 -3.05 16.59 10.30
C VAL A 239 -2.02 16.67 11.40
N ASN A 240 -1.08 15.73 11.43
CA ASN A 240 0.02 15.81 12.39
C ASN A 240 1.21 16.59 11.80
N ARG A 241 1.65 16.34 10.57
CA ARG A 241 2.85 16.99 10.01
C ARG A 241 2.59 18.45 9.61
N ARG A 242 3.22 19.40 10.30
CA ARG A 242 3.32 20.82 9.87
C ARG A 242 3.99 20.94 8.51
N GLY A 243 3.57 21.94 7.72
CA GLY A 243 4.10 22.19 6.38
C GLY A 243 3.87 21.04 5.37
N SER A 244 2.97 20.10 5.68
CA SER A 244 2.59 19.05 4.74
C SER A 244 1.75 19.60 3.59
N GLU A 245 1.72 18.85 2.48
CA GLU A 245 0.93 19.20 1.29
C GLU A 245 -0.54 19.43 1.65
N LEU A 246 -1.15 18.53 2.43
CA LEU A 246 -2.54 18.65 2.85
C LEU A 246 -2.78 19.91 3.69
N ALA A 247 -1.84 20.26 4.58
CA ALA A 247 -1.94 21.47 5.40
C ALA A 247 -1.90 22.74 4.54
N SER A 248 -1.16 22.74 3.43
CA SER A 248 -1.09 23.88 2.50
C SER A 248 -2.35 24.03 1.62
N LYS A 249 -3.04 22.92 1.34
CA LYS A 249 -4.23 22.88 0.48
C LYS A 249 -5.54 23.15 1.21
N ALA A 250 -5.58 22.88 2.52
CA ALA A 250 -6.77 23.09 3.33
C ALA A 250 -6.98 24.57 3.67
N HIS A 251 -8.25 24.96 3.85
CA HIS A 251 -8.61 26.32 4.23
C HIS A 251 -8.44 26.56 5.74
N GLY A 252 -8.59 25.51 6.55
CA GLY A 252 -8.29 25.53 7.98
C GLY A 252 -7.62 24.23 8.42
N VAL A 253 -6.75 24.30 9.42
CA VAL A 253 -5.92 23.15 9.83
C VAL A 253 -5.94 22.97 11.35
N TYR A 254 -6.34 21.78 11.79
CA TYR A 254 -6.19 21.31 13.14
C TYR A 254 -4.95 20.41 13.25
N TYR A 255 -3.91 20.89 13.92
CA TYR A 255 -2.74 20.06 14.21
C TYR A 255 -3.00 19.13 15.41
N THR A 256 -2.80 17.83 15.20
CA THR A 256 -2.80 16.86 16.30
C THR A 256 -1.52 16.98 17.13
N SER A 257 -1.60 16.64 18.42
CA SER A 257 -0.50 16.77 19.38
C SER A 257 0.06 18.20 19.38
N ASP A 258 1.30 18.40 18.91
CA ASP A 258 1.94 19.71 18.68
C ASP A 258 2.23 19.97 17.18
N GLY A 259 1.78 19.09 16.31
CA GLY A 259 2.06 19.12 14.87
C GLY A 259 3.45 18.58 14.49
N ARG A 260 4.13 17.89 15.43
CA ARG A 260 5.51 17.40 15.29
C ARG A 260 5.71 15.98 15.81
N ASP A 261 4.65 15.33 16.29
CA ASP A 261 4.73 14.04 16.95
C ASP A 261 5.13 12.94 15.96
N VAL A 262 6.28 12.30 16.15
CA VAL A 262 6.78 11.27 15.24
C VAL A 262 6.24 9.91 15.63
N GLU A 263 5.78 9.14 14.65
CA GLU A 263 5.32 7.77 14.85
C GLU A 263 6.17 6.85 13.97
N MET A 264 7.07 6.10 14.60
CA MET A 264 8.08 5.24 14.01
C MET A 264 7.53 3.86 13.67
N SER A 265 6.61 3.32 14.47
CA SER A 265 5.92 2.07 14.12
C SER A 265 5.18 2.24 12.79
N VAL A 266 5.23 1.24 11.92
CA VAL A 266 4.43 1.26 10.68
C VAL A 266 2.94 1.27 11.01
N ALA A 267 2.51 0.45 11.96
CA ALA A 267 1.13 0.45 12.45
C ALA A 267 0.85 1.73 13.26
N SER A 268 -0.12 2.53 12.79
CA SER A 268 -0.58 3.74 13.48
C SER A 268 -1.23 3.41 14.82
N THR A 269 -0.89 4.16 15.87
CA THR A 269 -1.43 4.03 17.23
C THR A 269 -1.80 5.40 17.81
N LYS A 270 -0.85 6.16 18.36
CA LYS A 270 -1.10 7.49 18.96
C LYS A 270 -1.75 8.48 17.99
N ALA A 271 -1.45 8.36 16.69
CA ALA A 271 -2.07 9.20 15.67
C ALA A 271 -3.60 9.00 15.59
N PHE A 272 -4.10 7.76 15.71
CA PHE A 272 -5.54 7.48 15.74
C PHE A 272 -6.23 8.22 16.89
N TYR A 273 -5.70 8.08 18.10
CA TYR A 273 -6.26 8.70 19.32
C TYR A 273 -6.26 10.23 19.23
N ALA A 274 -5.16 10.81 18.74
CA ALA A 274 -5.06 12.24 18.55
C ALA A 274 -6.03 12.75 17.47
N GLN A 275 -6.20 12.00 16.37
CA GLN A 275 -7.17 12.35 15.31
C GLN A 275 -8.61 12.29 15.83
N VAL A 276 -8.97 11.30 16.66
CA VAL A 276 -10.28 11.23 17.33
C VAL A 276 -10.49 12.44 18.24
N ALA A 277 -9.47 12.83 19.03
CA ALA A 277 -9.56 13.98 19.93
C ALA A 277 -9.78 15.29 19.17
N ALA A 278 -8.97 15.54 18.13
CA ALA A 278 -9.11 16.70 17.25
C ALA A 278 -10.49 16.70 16.56
N GLY A 279 -10.92 15.52 16.08
CA GLY A 279 -12.21 15.32 15.45
C GLY A 279 -13.38 15.67 16.35
N ALA A 280 -13.34 15.25 17.62
CA ALA A 280 -14.38 15.56 18.60
C ALA A 280 -14.49 17.06 18.88
N ILE A 281 -13.37 17.75 19.10
CA ILE A 281 -13.34 19.21 19.31
C ILE A 281 -13.84 19.94 18.08
N LEU A 282 -13.34 19.56 16.90
CA LEU A 282 -13.75 20.17 15.64
C LEU A 282 -15.25 19.96 15.39
N SER A 283 -15.78 18.79 15.72
CA SER A 283 -17.21 18.50 15.66
C SER A 283 -18.03 19.42 16.57
N CYS A 284 -17.57 19.63 17.81
CA CYS A 284 -18.20 20.60 18.72
C CYS A 284 -18.16 22.03 18.16
N ALA A 285 -17.04 22.47 17.60
CA ALA A 285 -16.89 23.82 17.05
C ALA A 285 -17.74 24.04 15.78
N VAL A 286 -17.76 23.06 14.88
CA VAL A 286 -18.64 23.06 13.70
C VAL A 286 -20.11 23.11 14.12
N ALA A 287 -20.50 22.33 15.13
CA ALA A 287 -21.85 22.38 15.65
C ALA A 287 -22.17 23.73 16.30
N GLN A 288 -21.25 24.30 17.09
CA GLN A 288 -21.42 25.64 17.67
C GLN A 288 -21.59 26.73 16.61
N ALA A 289 -20.90 26.62 15.47
CA ALA A 289 -21.00 27.57 14.37
C ALA A 289 -22.41 27.65 13.76
N THR A 290 -23.23 26.60 13.88
CA THR A 290 -24.63 26.61 13.44
C THR A 290 -25.52 27.54 14.28
N GLY A 291 -25.09 27.88 15.50
CA GLY A 291 -25.91 28.61 16.48
C GLY A 291 -27.06 27.79 17.10
N ARG A 292 -27.20 26.50 16.76
CA ARG A 292 -28.28 25.62 17.20
C ARG A 292 -27.72 24.34 17.82
N VAL A 293 -27.15 24.47 19.01
CA VAL A 293 -26.56 23.34 19.74
C VAL A 293 -27.14 23.21 21.14
N HIS A 294 -27.22 21.97 21.64
CA HIS A 294 -27.58 21.69 23.02
C HIS A 294 -26.35 21.86 23.93
N PRO A 295 -26.23 22.96 24.71
CA PRO A 295 -24.99 23.30 25.40
C PRO A 295 -24.56 22.22 26.40
N GLU A 296 -25.51 21.60 27.12
CA GLU A 296 -25.20 20.54 28.08
C GLU A 296 -24.68 19.25 27.43
N ARG A 297 -25.13 18.91 26.21
CA ARG A 297 -24.63 17.73 25.50
C ARG A 297 -23.20 17.96 25.04
N MET A 298 -22.93 19.15 24.50
CA MET A 298 -21.58 19.58 24.13
C MET A 298 -20.66 19.59 25.34
N HIS A 299 -21.09 20.16 26.46
CA HIS A 299 -20.33 20.15 27.70
C HIS A 299 -19.97 18.74 28.15
N ARG A 300 -20.93 17.79 28.17
CA ARG A 300 -20.66 16.39 28.54
C ARG A 300 -19.61 15.72 27.64
N ILE A 301 -19.68 15.93 26.33
CA ILE A 301 -18.70 15.40 25.38
C ILE A 301 -17.31 15.99 25.66
N LEU A 302 -17.21 17.32 25.84
CA LEU A 302 -15.94 17.99 26.10
C LEU A 302 -15.35 17.61 27.46
N SER A 303 -16.16 17.49 28.51
CA SER A 303 -15.72 16.99 29.82
C SER A 303 -15.17 15.58 29.71
N SER A 304 -15.90 14.67 29.06
CA SER A 304 -15.42 13.31 28.83
C SER A 304 -14.15 13.26 27.99
N LEU A 305 -13.95 14.20 27.07
CA LEU A 305 -12.72 14.32 26.28
C LEU A 305 -11.52 14.76 27.14
N ILE A 306 -11.73 15.66 28.10
CA ILE A 306 -10.69 16.10 29.05
C ILE A 306 -10.28 14.97 29.99
N ASP A 307 -11.24 14.13 30.41
CA ASP A 307 -11.00 13.00 31.32
C ASP A 307 -10.42 11.76 30.61
N MET A 308 -10.63 11.65 29.29
CA MET A 308 -10.25 10.48 28.49
C MET A 308 -8.77 10.06 28.65
N PRO A 309 -7.77 10.96 28.67
CA PRO A 309 -6.39 10.57 28.91
C PRO A 309 -6.18 9.79 30.22
N SER A 310 -6.87 10.17 31.29
CA SER A 310 -6.78 9.43 32.57
C SER A 310 -7.42 8.05 32.44
N ALA A 311 -8.56 7.93 31.74
CA ALA A 311 -9.19 6.65 31.49
C ALA A 311 -8.32 5.73 30.62
N MET A 312 -7.63 6.29 29.62
CA MET A 312 -6.64 5.58 28.80
C MET A 312 -5.47 5.08 29.65
N GLU A 313 -4.94 5.91 30.56
CA GLU A 313 -3.88 5.51 31.51
C GLU A 313 -4.32 4.33 32.40
N THR A 314 -5.59 4.31 32.84
CA THR A 314 -6.17 3.17 33.58
C THR A 314 -6.21 1.89 32.73
N VAL A 315 -6.54 1.97 31.43
CA VAL A 315 -6.53 0.82 30.53
C VAL A 315 -5.09 0.33 30.28
N LEU A 316 -4.11 1.23 30.11
CA LEU A 316 -2.71 0.86 29.97
C LEU A 316 -2.18 0.08 31.18
N ALA A 317 -2.63 0.42 32.39
CA ALA A 317 -2.27 -0.30 33.61
C ALA A 317 -2.79 -1.75 33.62
N GLN A 318 -3.81 -2.07 32.81
CA GLN A 318 -4.36 -3.43 32.66
C GLN A 318 -3.63 -4.28 31.61
N ARG A 319 -2.49 -3.82 31.06
CA ARG A 319 -1.75 -4.57 30.03
C ARG A 319 -1.46 -6.02 30.41
N SER A 320 -1.14 -6.31 31.67
CA SER A 320 -0.83 -7.68 32.12
C SER A 320 -2.03 -8.63 32.06
N SER A 321 -3.23 -8.16 32.40
CA SER A 321 -4.45 -8.98 32.29
C SER A 321 -4.86 -9.15 30.82
N ILE A 322 -4.74 -8.11 30.01
CA ILE A 322 -4.98 -8.17 28.56
C ILE A 322 -4.00 -9.15 27.90
N ALA A 323 -2.72 -9.14 28.30
CA ALA A 323 -1.71 -10.07 27.81
C ALA A 323 -2.06 -11.52 28.14
N ALA A 324 -2.55 -11.80 29.35
CA ALA A 324 -2.97 -13.14 29.74
C ALA A 324 -4.10 -13.66 28.83
N ILE A 325 -5.11 -12.83 28.57
CA ILE A 325 -6.24 -13.16 27.68
C ILE A 325 -5.73 -13.39 26.25
N ALA A 326 -4.87 -12.50 25.73
CA ALA A 326 -4.32 -12.63 24.38
C ALA A 326 -3.49 -13.92 24.23
N HIS A 327 -2.62 -14.22 25.19
CA HIS A 327 -1.77 -15.41 25.17
C HIS A 327 -2.57 -16.71 25.28
N GLU A 328 -3.68 -16.70 26.00
CA GLU A 328 -4.56 -17.86 26.15
C GLU A 328 -5.36 -18.16 24.89
N TYR A 329 -6.00 -17.13 24.31
CA TYR A 329 -7.01 -17.36 23.27
C TYR A 329 -6.51 -17.13 21.84
N ALA A 330 -5.49 -16.30 21.60
CA ALA A 330 -5.10 -15.94 20.24
C ALA A 330 -4.34 -17.05 19.47
N PRO A 331 -3.29 -17.70 20.03
CA PRO A 331 -2.37 -18.52 19.21
C PRO A 331 -3.00 -19.76 18.56
N SER A 332 -3.92 -20.40 19.27
CA SER A 332 -4.59 -21.64 18.81
C SER A 332 -5.77 -21.39 17.87
N ARG A 333 -6.15 -20.13 17.63
CA ARG A 333 -7.37 -19.80 16.88
C ARG A 333 -7.06 -19.41 15.45
N ARG A 334 -7.68 -20.13 14.52
CA ARG A 334 -7.54 -19.90 13.09
C ARG A 334 -8.32 -18.66 12.64
N TYR A 335 -9.60 -18.60 12.96
CA TYR A 335 -10.54 -17.56 12.53
C TYR A 335 -10.78 -16.54 13.62
N TRP A 336 -10.70 -15.27 13.27
CA TRP A 336 -10.77 -14.14 14.17
C TRP A 336 -11.77 -13.13 13.60
N ALA A 337 -12.54 -12.50 14.48
CA ALA A 337 -13.47 -11.44 14.13
C ALA A 337 -13.45 -10.33 15.17
N VAL A 338 -13.90 -9.15 14.77
CA VAL A 338 -14.15 -8.03 15.66
C VAL A 338 -15.56 -7.53 15.42
N VAL A 339 -16.30 -7.21 16.48
CA VAL A 339 -17.65 -6.68 16.34
C VAL A 339 -17.84 -5.46 17.22
N GLY A 340 -18.75 -4.58 16.79
CA GLY A 340 -19.18 -3.43 17.56
C GLY A 340 -20.40 -2.77 16.91
N SER A 341 -21.25 -2.16 17.72
CA SER A 341 -22.48 -1.50 17.26
C SER A 341 -22.47 -0.01 17.62
N GLY A 342 -23.12 0.83 16.80
CA GLY A 342 -23.11 2.28 17.00
C GLY A 342 -21.68 2.87 16.99
N PRO A 343 -21.32 3.75 17.96
CA PRO A 343 -19.96 4.29 18.05
C PRO A 343 -18.85 3.24 18.18
N ASN A 344 -19.15 2.04 18.72
CA ASN A 344 -18.17 0.96 18.84
C ASN A 344 -17.75 0.36 17.47
N THR A 345 -18.46 0.67 16.39
CA THR A 345 -18.02 0.32 15.02
C THR A 345 -16.68 0.96 14.66
N VAL A 346 -16.37 2.13 15.22
CA VAL A 346 -15.08 2.81 15.04
C VAL A 346 -13.96 1.98 15.67
N ALA A 347 -14.15 1.56 16.92
CA ALA A 347 -13.20 0.69 17.61
C ALA A 347 -13.05 -0.65 16.88
N ALA A 348 -14.17 -1.27 16.49
CA ALA A 348 -14.14 -2.57 15.81
C ALA A 348 -13.32 -2.53 14.51
N ASN A 349 -13.51 -1.48 13.70
CA ASN A 349 -12.76 -1.29 12.46
C ASN A 349 -11.28 -1.03 12.70
N GLU A 350 -10.93 -0.20 13.69
CA GLU A 350 -9.53 0.10 14.01
C GLU A 350 -8.81 -1.13 14.58
N VAL A 351 -9.46 -1.86 15.49
CA VAL A 351 -8.92 -3.09 16.07
C VAL A 351 -8.73 -4.14 14.99
N ARG A 352 -9.69 -4.30 14.05
CA ARG A 352 -9.50 -5.19 12.89
C ARG A 352 -8.23 -4.84 12.13
N ILE A 353 -8.01 -3.57 11.80
CA ILE A 353 -6.80 -3.14 11.07
C ILE A 353 -5.55 -3.51 11.85
N LYS A 354 -5.46 -3.16 13.14
CA LYS A 354 -4.27 -3.46 13.95
C LYS A 354 -3.99 -4.94 14.08
N LEU A 355 -5.02 -5.76 14.30
CA LEU A 355 -4.84 -7.20 14.38
C LEU A 355 -4.41 -7.79 13.02
N SER A 356 -4.90 -7.27 11.91
CA SER A 356 -4.45 -7.70 10.58
C SER A 356 -2.99 -7.33 10.32
N GLU A 357 -2.60 -6.11 10.69
CA GLU A 357 -1.23 -5.60 10.55
C GLU A 357 -0.23 -6.34 11.45
N LEU A 358 -0.59 -6.62 12.71
CA LEU A 358 0.31 -7.19 13.71
C LEU A 358 0.31 -8.72 13.72
N CYS A 359 -0.83 -9.37 13.44
CA CYS A 359 -0.97 -10.82 13.56
C CYS A 359 -0.99 -11.54 12.20
N TYR A 360 -0.99 -10.81 11.08
CA TYR A 360 -1.04 -11.33 9.70
C TYR A 360 -2.24 -12.25 9.44
N LYS A 361 -3.40 -11.83 9.92
CA LYS A 361 -4.67 -12.51 9.73
C LYS A 361 -5.63 -11.65 8.91
N SER A 362 -6.38 -12.30 8.02
CA SER A 362 -7.63 -11.72 7.52
C SER A 362 -8.67 -11.84 8.63
N ILE A 363 -9.29 -10.72 8.99
CA ILE A 363 -10.17 -10.61 10.16
C ILE A 363 -11.45 -9.93 9.69
N SER A 364 -12.60 -10.56 9.93
CA SER A 364 -13.91 -9.95 9.67
C SER A 364 -14.20 -8.85 10.70
N CYS A 365 -14.90 -7.81 10.26
CA CYS A 365 -15.43 -6.78 11.16
C CYS A 365 -16.88 -6.52 10.80
N ASP A 366 -17.77 -6.77 11.76
CA ASP A 366 -19.21 -6.76 11.54
C ASP A 366 -19.92 -5.95 12.63
N ILE A 367 -21.16 -5.59 12.34
CA ILE A 367 -22.08 -5.16 13.39
C ILE A 367 -22.38 -6.37 14.29
N THR A 368 -22.40 -6.16 15.61
CA THR A 368 -22.54 -7.25 16.59
C THR A 368 -23.71 -8.17 16.27
N GLU A 369 -24.89 -7.60 16.05
CA GLU A 369 -26.12 -8.33 15.81
C GLU A 369 -26.12 -9.08 14.45
N ASP A 370 -25.33 -8.61 13.48
CA ASP A 370 -25.30 -9.17 12.13
C ASP A 370 -24.34 -10.36 12.01
N LYS A 371 -23.36 -10.48 12.92
CA LYS A 371 -22.33 -11.54 12.90
C LYS A 371 -22.89 -12.96 12.81
N LYS A 372 -24.05 -13.21 13.42
CA LYS A 372 -24.74 -14.51 13.39
C LYS A 372 -25.23 -14.91 11.99
N HIS A 373 -25.38 -13.96 11.07
CA HIS A 373 -25.86 -14.17 9.71
C HIS A 373 -24.72 -14.36 8.67
N ILE A 374 -23.46 -14.19 9.07
CA ILE A 374 -22.32 -14.12 8.15
C ILE A 374 -21.46 -15.38 8.26
N ASP A 375 -20.64 -15.49 9.32
CA ASP A 375 -19.52 -16.45 9.44
C ASP A 375 -19.37 -16.98 10.87
N LEU A 376 -20.43 -16.94 11.70
CA LEU A 376 -20.39 -17.51 13.05
C LEU A 376 -20.09 -19.03 13.06
N SER A 377 -20.42 -19.73 11.97
CA SER A 377 -20.12 -21.16 11.78
C SER A 377 -18.64 -21.51 11.72
N CYS A 378 -17.75 -20.52 11.50
CA CYS A 378 -16.30 -20.72 11.52
C CYS A 378 -15.72 -20.83 12.94
N GLU A 379 -16.55 -20.78 13.99
CA GLU A 379 -16.15 -20.84 15.40
C GLU A 379 -15.03 -19.84 15.76
N PRO A 380 -15.14 -18.54 15.39
CA PRO A 380 -14.03 -17.60 15.52
C PRO A 380 -13.78 -17.18 16.99
N MET A 381 -12.57 -16.69 17.27
CA MET A 381 -12.36 -15.78 18.40
C MET A 381 -12.93 -14.41 18.03
N ILE A 382 -13.76 -13.82 18.89
CA ILE A 382 -14.48 -12.58 18.59
C ILE A 382 -14.13 -11.52 19.63
N ILE A 383 -13.51 -10.42 19.23
CA ILE A 383 -13.39 -9.24 20.10
C ILE A 383 -14.67 -8.41 19.98
N VAL A 384 -15.38 -8.23 21.09
CA VAL A 384 -16.65 -7.51 21.17
C VAL A 384 -16.42 -6.14 21.81
N CYS A 385 -16.49 -5.09 21.01
CA CYS A 385 -16.39 -3.70 21.47
C CYS A 385 -17.73 -3.23 22.03
N ALA A 386 -17.86 -3.14 23.36
CA ALA A 386 -19.10 -2.88 24.08
C ALA A 386 -18.98 -1.76 25.15
N ALA A 387 -17.95 -0.91 25.06
CA ALA A 387 -17.79 0.22 25.98
C ALA A 387 -18.85 1.30 25.74
N GLY A 388 -19.41 1.85 26.82
CA GLY A 388 -20.36 2.97 26.79
C GLY A 388 -21.74 2.66 26.21
N LEU A 389 -22.12 1.37 26.15
CA LEU A 389 -23.46 0.98 25.73
C LEU A 389 -24.51 1.41 26.77
N SER A 390 -25.69 1.78 26.30
CA SER A 390 -26.86 1.99 27.17
C SER A 390 -27.38 0.65 27.70
N GLU A 391 -28.19 0.66 28.77
CA GLU A 391 -28.71 -0.57 29.38
C GLU A 391 -29.41 -1.50 28.37
N GLY A 392 -30.24 -0.93 27.48
CA GLY A 392 -30.95 -1.71 26.46
C GLY A 392 -30.01 -2.36 25.45
N THR A 393 -29.09 -1.57 24.89
CA THR A 393 -28.12 -2.07 23.91
C THR A 393 -27.13 -3.06 24.52
N ALA A 394 -26.70 -2.85 25.77
CA ALA A 394 -25.84 -3.78 26.50
C ALA A 394 -26.55 -5.13 26.70
N ALA A 395 -27.84 -5.13 27.02
CA ALA A 395 -28.63 -6.36 27.16
C ALA A 395 -28.78 -7.11 25.83
N ASP A 396 -28.91 -6.41 24.70
CA ASP A 396 -28.98 -7.04 23.39
C ASP A 396 -27.63 -7.62 22.95
N VAL A 397 -26.53 -6.87 23.12
CA VAL A 397 -25.17 -7.37 22.87
C VAL A 397 -24.84 -8.58 23.75
N ALA A 398 -25.28 -8.61 25.02
CA ALA A 398 -25.07 -9.75 25.90
C ALA A 398 -25.78 -11.03 25.40
N LYS A 399 -26.97 -10.91 24.82
CA LYS A 399 -27.66 -12.04 24.16
C LYS A 399 -26.87 -12.54 22.96
N GLU A 400 -26.34 -11.64 22.13
CA GLU A 400 -25.51 -12.01 20.98
C GLU A 400 -24.22 -12.73 21.44
N VAL A 401 -23.56 -12.26 22.50
CA VAL A 401 -22.41 -12.95 23.11
C VAL A 401 -22.75 -14.36 23.55
N ALA A 402 -23.94 -14.57 24.14
CA ALA A 402 -24.42 -15.91 24.51
C ALA A 402 -24.65 -16.81 23.27
N ILE A 403 -25.19 -16.25 22.19
CA ILE A 403 -25.33 -16.95 20.90
C ILE A 403 -23.95 -17.32 20.35
N PHE A 404 -22.98 -16.40 20.37
CA PHE A 404 -21.62 -16.68 19.89
C PHE A 404 -21.00 -17.87 20.60
N LYS A 405 -21.05 -17.89 21.94
CA LYS A 405 -20.55 -19.00 22.75
C LYS A 405 -21.30 -20.30 22.49
N ALA A 406 -22.62 -20.26 22.32
CA ALA A 406 -23.43 -21.45 21.99
C ALA A 406 -23.00 -22.10 20.66
N HIS A 407 -22.49 -21.29 19.72
CA HIS A 407 -21.90 -21.72 18.46
C HIS A 407 -20.38 -21.94 18.53
N LYS A 408 -19.83 -22.16 19.73
CA LYS A 408 -18.41 -22.45 20.03
C LYS A 408 -17.41 -21.35 19.65
N ALA A 409 -17.89 -20.16 19.29
CA ALA A 409 -17.02 -19.01 19.19
C ALA A 409 -16.48 -18.62 20.58
N VAL A 410 -15.38 -17.86 20.60
CA VAL A 410 -14.72 -17.39 21.83
C VAL A 410 -14.87 -15.87 21.93
N PRO A 411 -15.97 -15.37 22.52
CA PRO A 411 -16.18 -13.94 22.68
C PRO A 411 -15.31 -13.37 23.81
N ILE A 412 -14.50 -12.36 23.50
CA ILE A 412 -13.73 -11.53 24.43
C ILE A 412 -14.39 -10.15 24.43
N VAL A 413 -15.02 -9.78 25.54
CA VAL A 413 -15.84 -8.56 25.61
C VAL A 413 -15.07 -7.44 26.25
N ILE A 414 -15.10 -6.26 25.65
CA ILE A 414 -14.57 -5.02 26.22
C ILE A 414 -15.77 -4.18 26.65
N ALA A 415 -15.98 -4.04 27.95
CA ALA A 415 -17.20 -3.45 28.52
C ALA A 415 -16.87 -2.38 29.55
N THR A 416 -17.80 -1.45 29.75
CA THR A 416 -17.69 -0.46 30.83
C THR A 416 -17.70 -1.16 32.19
N GLU A 417 -16.90 -0.65 33.11
CA GLU A 417 -16.84 -1.12 34.49
C GLU A 417 -18.23 -1.17 35.14
N GLY A 418 -18.48 -2.21 35.93
CA GLY A 418 -19.79 -2.45 36.54
C GLY A 418 -20.78 -3.22 35.66
N GLU A 419 -20.47 -3.48 34.38
CA GLU A 419 -21.32 -4.33 33.54
C GLU A 419 -21.12 -5.82 33.86
N THR A 420 -22.21 -6.49 34.24
CA THR A 420 -22.20 -7.90 34.69
C THR A 420 -22.98 -8.82 33.76
N ARG A 421 -23.58 -8.32 32.67
CA ARG A 421 -24.43 -9.14 31.77
C ARG A 421 -23.63 -10.07 30.85
N PHE A 422 -22.32 -9.91 30.76
CA PHE A 422 -21.46 -10.64 29.82
C PHE A 422 -20.90 -11.96 30.38
N ASP A 423 -21.65 -12.68 31.22
CA ASP A 423 -21.23 -13.97 31.82
C ASP A 423 -20.93 -15.06 30.78
N ALA A 424 -21.52 -14.94 29.59
CA ALA A 424 -21.25 -15.83 28.47
C ALA A 424 -19.92 -15.52 27.76
N ALA A 425 -19.21 -14.45 28.09
CA ALA A 425 -17.89 -14.20 27.53
C ALA A 425 -16.88 -15.28 27.96
N ALA A 426 -15.86 -15.49 27.14
CA ALA A 426 -14.66 -16.22 27.57
C ALA A 426 -13.80 -15.35 28.50
N ALA A 427 -13.73 -14.05 28.21
CA ALA A 427 -13.12 -13.06 29.07
C ALA A 427 -13.82 -11.70 28.91
N VAL A 428 -13.83 -10.92 29.99
CA VAL A 428 -14.32 -9.53 29.99
C VAL A 428 -13.18 -8.61 30.43
N VAL A 429 -12.90 -7.58 29.63
CA VAL A 429 -11.98 -6.50 29.97
C VAL A 429 -12.80 -5.28 30.34
N SER A 430 -12.74 -4.86 31.60
CA SER A 430 -13.47 -3.71 32.12
C SER A 430 -12.70 -2.41 31.86
N VAL A 431 -13.37 -1.42 31.25
CA VAL A 431 -12.81 -0.09 30.99
C VAL A 431 -13.58 0.99 31.76
N PRO A 432 -12.96 2.13 32.11
CA PRO A 432 -13.64 3.20 32.85
C PRO A 432 -14.89 3.73 32.15
N VAL A 433 -15.81 4.33 32.93
CA VAL A 433 -16.98 5.03 32.39
C VAL A 433 -16.54 6.25 31.57
N ALA A 434 -17.15 6.44 30.39
CA ALA A 434 -16.96 7.61 29.52
C ALA A 434 -18.27 7.92 28.77
N ASP A 435 -18.37 9.09 28.14
CA ASP A 435 -19.53 9.42 27.31
C ASP A 435 -19.71 8.39 26.19
N PRO A 436 -20.94 7.90 25.91
CA PRO A 436 -21.19 6.91 24.87
C PRO A 436 -20.66 7.26 23.47
N ALA A 437 -20.55 8.56 23.15
CA ALA A 437 -19.99 8.99 21.87
C ALA A 437 -18.45 8.82 21.78
N LEU A 438 -17.77 8.64 22.91
CA LEU A 438 -16.30 8.56 23.01
C LEU A 438 -15.78 7.28 23.67
N ALA A 439 -16.63 6.51 24.36
CA ALA A 439 -16.23 5.31 25.09
C ALA A 439 -15.53 4.25 24.21
N PHE A 440 -15.82 4.22 22.91
CA PHE A 440 -15.15 3.35 21.94
C PHE A 440 -13.62 3.54 21.93
N VAL A 441 -13.10 4.71 22.33
CA VAL A 441 -11.66 4.98 22.45
C VAL A 441 -10.99 3.98 23.38
N LEU A 442 -11.66 3.60 24.47
CA LEU A 442 -11.15 2.63 25.43
C LEU A 442 -11.18 1.21 24.86
N SER A 443 -12.22 0.86 24.09
CA SER A 443 -12.27 -0.40 23.33
C SER A 443 -11.11 -0.52 22.34
N ALA A 444 -10.82 0.56 21.60
CA ALA A 444 -9.69 0.59 20.67
C ALA A 444 -8.35 0.40 21.40
N MET A 445 -8.17 1.01 22.57
CA MET A 445 -6.95 0.87 23.37
C MET A 445 -6.73 -0.54 23.90
N VAL A 446 -7.80 -1.19 24.40
CA VAL A 446 -7.72 -2.60 24.77
C VAL A 446 -7.36 -3.45 23.55
N GLY A 447 -7.97 -3.21 22.40
CA GLY A 447 -7.67 -3.96 21.17
C GLY A 447 -6.26 -3.74 20.63
N HIS A 448 -5.70 -2.53 20.77
CA HIS A 448 -4.28 -2.24 20.44
C HIS A 448 -3.32 -3.03 21.34
N LEU A 449 -3.57 -3.04 22.66
CA LEU A 449 -2.79 -3.83 23.61
C LEU A 449 -2.94 -5.34 23.34
N PHE A 450 -4.18 -5.80 23.13
CA PHE A 450 -4.47 -7.19 22.80
C PHE A 450 -3.73 -7.63 21.53
N GLY A 451 -3.76 -6.81 20.47
CA GLY A 451 -3.08 -7.11 19.21
C GLY A 451 -1.56 -7.19 19.35
N TYR A 452 -0.97 -6.29 20.12
CA TYR A 452 0.46 -6.35 20.44
C TYR A 452 0.82 -7.63 21.19
N GLU A 453 0.09 -7.98 22.26
CA GLU A 453 0.37 -9.19 23.05
C GLU A 453 0.06 -10.47 22.26
N ALA A 454 -0.97 -10.47 21.42
CA ALA A 454 -1.29 -11.59 20.54
C ALA A 454 -0.16 -11.82 19.52
N ALA A 455 0.39 -10.76 18.92
CA ALA A 455 1.53 -10.86 18.02
C ALA A 455 2.78 -11.42 18.74
N LEU A 456 3.05 -11.00 19.98
CA LEU A 456 4.13 -11.56 20.79
C LEU A 456 3.90 -13.04 21.12
N ALA A 457 2.68 -13.44 21.45
CA ALA A 457 2.33 -14.82 21.72
C ALA A 457 2.53 -15.72 20.48
N ILE A 458 2.17 -15.21 19.30
CA ILE A 458 2.38 -15.91 18.02
C ILE A 458 3.88 -15.99 17.69
N ASP A 459 4.63 -14.90 17.82
CA ASP A 459 6.08 -14.91 17.60
C ASP A 459 6.81 -15.88 18.54
N ALA A 460 6.34 -15.98 19.79
CA ALA A 460 6.89 -16.92 20.75
C ALA A 460 6.77 -18.39 20.32
N LEU A 461 5.77 -18.75 19.51
CA LEU A 461 5.65 -20.09 18.91
C LEU A 461 6.82 -20.41 17.96
N ALA A 462 7.49 -19.41 17.39
CA ALA A 462 8.65 -19.63 16.55
C ALA A 462 9.92 -20.00 17.34
N LYS A 463 9.95 -19.78 18.67
CA LYS A 463 11.16 -19.96 19.50
C LYS A 463 11.75 -21.37 19.40
N PRO A 464 10.98 -22.47 19.54
CA PRO A 464 11.52 -23.82 19.37
C PRO A 464 12.11 -24.04 17.98
N LEU A 465 11.48 -23.51 16.93
CA LEU A 465 11.98 -23.65 15.56
C LEU A 465 13.29 -22.86 15.34
N ARG A 466 13.40 -21.66 15.91
CA ARG A 466 14.64 -20.86 15.89
C ARG A 466 15.78 -21.59 16.61
N GLN A 467 15.52 -22.16 17.79
CA GLN A 467 16.49 -22.97 18.53
C GLN A 467 16.94 -24.19 17.74
N LEU A 468 16.02 -24.91 17.10
CA LEU A 468 16.33 -26.06 16.24
C LEU A 468 17.24 -25.64 15.07
N ARG A 469 16.92 -24.53 14.41
CA ARG A 469 17.70 -24.02 13.27
C ARG A 469 19.10 -23.57 13.69
N GLU A 470 19.21 -22.85 14.80
CA GLU A 470 20.49 -22.38 15.36
C GLU A 470 21.43 -23.56 15.67
N VAL A 471 20.90 -24.65 16.25
CA VAL A 471 21.68 -25.87 16.51
C VAL A 471 22.25 -26.45 15.20
N VAL A 472 21.44 -26.53 14.14
CA VAL A 472 21.90 -27.05 12.84
C VAL A 472 22.96 -26.14 12.23
N GLU A 473 22.72 -24.83 12.21
CA GLU A 473 23.66 -23.84 11.64
C GLU A 473 25.00 -23.81 12.39
N LEU A 474 25.00 -23.89 13.72
CA LEU A 474 26.23 -23.93 14.52
C LEU A 474 27.06 -25.19 14.28
N ILE A 475 26.41 -26.34 14.11
CA ILE A 475 27.11 -27.62 13.88
C ILE A 475 27.69 -27.68 12.46
N VAL A 476 26.93 -27.22 11.46
CA VAL A 476 27.38 -27.15 10.07
C VAL A 476 28.49 -26.10 9.91
N GLY A 477 28.31 -24.91 10.49
CA GLY A 477 29.25 -23.78 10.41
C GLY A 477 30.60 -24.02 11.10
N ARG A 478 30.67 -24.92 12.10
CA ARG A 478 31.91 -25.34 12.76
C ARG A 478 32.69 -26.42 12.00
N GLY A 479 32.30 -26.75 10.78
CA GLY A 479 32.99 -27.72 9.94
C GLY A 479 32.70 -29.18 10.29
N GLY A 480 31.55 -29.49 10.88
CA GLY A 480 31.11 -30.87 11.03
C GLY A 480 30.89 -31.52 9.65
N THR A 481 31.62 -32.58 9.32
CA THR A 481 31.48 -33.25 8.01
C THR A 481 30.68 -34.54 8.13
N GLY A 482 29.67 -34.69 7.27
CA GLY A 482 28.96 -35.94 7.05
C GLY A 482 28.19 -36.44 8.28
N ASP A 483 28.41 -37.72 8.63
CA ASP A 483 27.63 -38.41 9.67
C ASP A 483 27.88 -37.87 11.09
N ASP A 484 29.05 -37.28 11.37
CA ASP A 484 29.34 -36.67 12.68
C ASP A 484 28.48 -35.43 12.95
N ALA A 485 28.28 -34.59 11.92
CA ALA A 485 27.37 -33.45 12.01
C ALA A 485 25.94 -33.91 12.25
N LEU A 486 25.48 -34.91 11.48
CA LEU A 486 24.13 -35.46 11.61
C LEU A 486 23.89 -36.07 13.01
N GLY A 487 24.83 -36.86 13.53
CA GLY A 487 24.71 -37.45 14.88
C GLY A 487 24.81 -36.42 16.01
N LYS A 488 25.51 -35.30 15.82
CA LYS A 488 25.49 -34.17 16.75
C LYS A 488 24.16 -33.43 16.72
N VAL A 489 23.62 -33.18 15.53
CA VAL A 489 22.30 -32.55 15.33
C VAL A 489 21.23 -33.39 16.00
N GLU A 490 21.16 -34.69 15.67
CA GLU A 490 20.19 -35.65 16.23
C GLU A 490 20.06 -35.54 17.75
N ARG A 491 21.19 -35.60 18.46
CA ARG A 491 21.22 -35.55 19.95
C ARG A 491 20.78 -34.22 20.52
N GLN A 492 21.11 -33.10 19.86
CA GLN A 492 20.85 -31.76 20.39
C GLN A 492 19.45 -31.25 20.06
N ILE A 493 18.86 -31.66 18.93
CA ILE A 493 17.53 -31.20 18.52
C ILE A 493 16.39 -31.94 19.23
N LEU A 494 16.61 -33.19 19.68
CA LEU A 494 15.56 -34.06 20.19
C LEU A 494 14.69 -33.44 21.31
N PRO A 495 15.26 -32.82 22.36
CA PRO A 495 14.43 -32.23 23.43
C PRO A 495 13.52 -31.11 22.93
N VAL A 496 14.03 -30.24 22.04
CA VAL A 496 13.27 -29.11 21.49
C VAL A 496 12.22 -29.59 20.49
N ALA A 497 12.54 -30.60 19.68
CA ALA A 497 11.59 -31.25 18.78
C ALA A 497 10.41 -31.88 19.55
N GLN A 498 10.66 -32.51 20.71
CA GLN A 498 9.60 -33.05 21.56
C GLN A 498 8.68 -31.96 22.13
N GLN A 499 9.22 -30.80 22.50
CA GLN A 499 8.42 -29.64 22.92
C GLN A 499 7.52 -29.15 21.78
N PHE A 500 8.08 -29.01 20.56
CA PHE A 500 7.31 -28.66 19.37
C PHE A 500 6.17 -29.67 19.11
N PHE A 501 6.45 -30.98 19.16
CA PHE A 501 5.43 -32.01 18.97
C PHE A 501 4.36 -32.03 20.06
N ALA A 502 4.69 -31.69 21.31
CA ALA A 502 3.71 -31.57 22.38
C ALA A 502 2.75 -30.41 22.12
N ALA A 503 3.28 -29.23 21.80
CA ALA A 503 2.49 -28.03 21.50
C ALA A 503 1.62 -28.20 20.24
N LEU A 504 2.13 -28.90 19.21
CA LEU A 504 1.35 -29.26 18.02
C LEU A 504 0.16 -30.17 18.36
N ARG A 505 0.35 -31.17 19.23
CA ARG A 505 -0.74 -32.07 19.67
C ARG A 505 -1.84 -31.38 20.46
N THR A 506 -1.50 -30.29 21.17
CA THR A 506 -2.47 -29.48 21.92
C THR A 506 -3.16 -28.41 21.07
N GLY A 507 -2.86 -28.33 19.77
CA GLY A 507 -3.45 -27.34 18.87
C GLY A 507 -2.92 -25.91 19.03
N GLN A 508 -1.77 -25.71 19.71
CA GLN A 508 -1.22 -24.37 19.92
C GLN A 508 -0.82 -23.66 18.62
N TYR A 509 -0.49 -24.44 17.59
CA TYR A 509 -0.08 -23.92 16.27
C TYR A 509 -1.23 -23.80 15.27
N ASP A 510 -2.43 -24.33 15.56
CA ASP A 510 -3.56 -24.44 14.62
C ASP A 510 -3.99 -23.08 14.05
N GLY A 511 -3.73 -22.02 14.79
CA GLY A 511 -4.04 -20.66 14.35
C GLY A 511 -3.06 -20.09 13.34
N ASN A 512 -1.78 -20.49 13.36
CA ASN A 512 -0.70 -19.67 12.78
C ASN A 512 0.37 -20.45 12.01
N LEU A 513 0.36 -21.78 12.04
CA LEU A 513 1.24 -22.63 11.24
C LEU A 513 0.40 -23.38 10.21
N GLU A 514 0.77 -23.33 8.94
CA GLU A 514 0.07 -24.07 7.90
C GLU A 514 0.19 -25.58 8.12
N ALA A 515 -0.88 -26.31 7.79
CA ALA A 515 -0.89 -27.77 7.95
C ALA A 515 0.19 -28.45 7.09
N SER A 516 0.43 -27.95 5.88
CA SER A 516 1.52 -28.36 4.98
C SER A 516 2.89 -28.18 5.64
N THR A 517 3.15 -27.01 6.20
CA THR A 517 4.41 -26.68 6.88
C THR A 517 4.59 -27.49 8.16
N ALA A 518 3.54 -27.67 8.96
CA ALA A 518 3.55 -28.53 10.13
C ALA A 518 3.87 -30.00 9.77
N VAL A 519 3.24 -30.54 8.74
CA VAL A 519 3.50 -31.91 8.26
C VAL A 519 4.96 -32.05 7.78
N GLN A 520 5.46 -31.08 7.03
CA GLN A 520 6.85 -31.09 6.56
C GLN A 520 7.85 -31.02 7.72
N LEU A 521 7.63 -30.14 8.70
CA LEU A 521 8.45 -30.04 9.91
C LEU A 521 8.46 -31.34 10.71
N VAL A 522 7.28 -31.94 10.92
CA VAL A 522 7.16 -33.22 11.64
C VAL A 522 7.88 -34.34 10.90
N ALA A 523 7.73 -34.43 9.57
CA ALA A 523 8.43 -35.42 8.77
C ALA A 523 9.95 -35.27 8.88
N MET A 524 10.48 -34.06 8.64
CA MET A 524 11.92 -33.80 8.69
C MET A 524 12.51 -34.05 10.09
N LEU A 525 11.87 -33.53 11.14
CA LEU A 525 12.34 -33.72 12.51
C LEU A 525 12.32 -35.19 12.91
N ARG A 526 11.25 -35.94 12.58
CA ARG A 526 11.19 -37.38 12.86
C ARG A 526 12.23 -38.16 12.08
N THR A 527 12.46 -37.81 10.82
CA THR A 527 13.47 -38.44 9.96
C THR A 527 14.87 -38.23 10.52
N VAL A 528 15.20 -37.01 10.97
CA VAL A 528 16.52 -36.71 11.58
C VAL A 528 16.69 -37.37 12.94
N THR A 529 15.65 -37.44 13.78
CA THR A 529 15.71 -38.07 15.10
C THR A 529 15.44 -39.59 15.09
N GLY A 530 15.18 -40.16 13.92
CA GLY A 530 14.73 -41.53 13.74
C GLY A 530 15.86 -42.51 13.43
N PRO A 531 15.58 -43.82 13.46
CA PRO A 531 16.57 -44.82 13.06
C PRO A 531 16.87 -44.69 11.56
N GLN A 532 18.16 -44.78 11.20
CA GLN A 532 18.65 -44.73 9.82
C GLN A 532 18.15 -43.50 9.03
N PRO A 533 18.47 -42.27 9.47
CA PRO A 533 17.90 -41.02 8.96
C PRO A 533 18.03 -40.86 7.43
N LEU A 534 19.19 -41.23 6.86
CA LEU A 534 19.44 -41.11 5.42
C LEU A 534 18.57 -42.08 4.59
N GLN A 535 18.36 -43.31 5.06
CA GLN A 535 17.54 -44.29 4.35
C GLN A 535 16.06 -43.89 4.37
N SER A 536 15.58 -43.41 5.52
CA SER A 536 14.22 -42.90 5.68
C SER A 536 13.98 -41.69 4.77
N TYR A 537 14.91 -40.72 4.77
CA TYR A 537 14.85 -39.55 3.89
C TYR A 537 14.82 -39.91 2.39
N GLN A 538 15.68 -40.85 1.95
CA GLN A 538 15.69 -41.29 0.55
C GLN A 538 14.38 -41.96 0.14
N ARG A 539 13.76 -42.76 1.02
CA ARG A 539 12.47 -43.42 0.75
C ARG A 539 11.32 -42.41 0.66
N GLU A 540 11.32 -41.41 1.52
CA GLU A 540 10.25 -40.39 1.57
C GLU A 540 10.34 -39.39 0.41
N THR A 541 11.55 -38.96 0.05
CA THR A 541 11.75 -37.86 -0.93
C THR A 541 12.14 -38.33 -2.33
N GLY A 542 12.65 -39.56 -2.47
CA GLY A 542 13.25 -40.05 -3.72
C GLY A 542 14.58 -39.38 -4.11
N LYS A 543 15.08 -38.42 -3.31
CA LYS A 543 16.37 -37.74 -3.53
C LYS A 543 17.53 -38.65 -3.12
N VAL A 544 18.69 -38.48 -3.76
CA VAL A 544 19.94 -39.11 -3.31
C VAL A 544 20.27 -38.56 -1.91
N ALA A 545 20.22 -39.42 -0.90
CA ALA A 545 20.41 -38.99 0.48
C ALA A 545 21.89 -38.74 0.80
N SER A 546 22.16 -37.57 1.39
CA SER A 546 23.41 -37.27 2.08
C SER A 546 23.11 -36.47 3.35
N PRO A 547 23.99 -36.50 4.37
CA PRO A 547 23.82 -35.68 5.57
C PRO A 547 23.63 -34.20 5.26
N ALA A 548 24.37 -33.65 4.30
CA ALA A 548 24.26 -32.24 3.89
C ALA A 548 22.86 -31.93 3.33
N VAL A 549 22.40 -32.71 2.35
CA VAL A 549 21.09 -32.52 1.70
C VAL A 549 19.94 -32.64 2.71
N LEU A 550 20.01 -33.59 3.64
CA LEU A 550 19.01 -33.75 4.71
C LEU A 550 18.97 -32.54 5.65
N LEU A 551 20.13 -32.05 6.07
CA LEU A 551 20.22 -30.87 6.96
C LEU A 551 19.80 -29.59 6.26
N ASP A 552 20.14 -29.42 4.97
CA ASP A 552 19.71 -28.28 4.16
C ASP A 552 18.19 -28.24 4.01
N ASP A 553 17.56 -29.37 3.69
CA ASP A 553 16.10 -29.47 3.61
C ASP A 553 15.44 -29.25 4.98
N LEU A 554 16.09 -29.65 6.09
CA LEU A 554 15.60 -29.38 7.44
C LEU A 554 15.65 -27.88 7.73
N VAL A 555 16.76 -27.20 7.41
CA VAL A 555 16.90 -25.75 7.58
C VAL A 555 15.87 -25.01 6.73
N ALA A 556 15.61 -25.46 5.50
CA ALA A 556 14.58 -24.88 4.64
C ALA A 556 13.17 -25.03 5.25
N ALA A 557 12.84 -26.22 5.79
CA ALA A 557 11.55 -26.44 6.46
C ALA A 557 11.41 -25.59 7.73
N LEU A 558 12.46 -25.52 8.56
CA LEU A 558 12.50 -24.68 9.77
C LEU A 558 12.35 -23.20 9.42
N THR A 559 13.03 -22.73 8.38
CA THR A 559 12.94 -21.33 7.93
C THR A 559 11.52 -20.98 7.52
N ARG A 560 10.85 -21.84 6.73
CA ARG A 560 9.44 -21.63 6.36
C ARG A 560 8.53 -21.51 7.59
N GLY A 561 8.66 -22.43 8.55
CA GLY A 561 7.86 -22.38 9.78
C GLY A 561 8.15 -21.15 10.65
N ILE A 562 9.42 -20.72 10.73
CA ILE A 562 9.81 -19.48 11.41
C ILE A 562 9.18 -18.27 10.70
N ASP A 563 9.20 -18.22 9.37
CA ASP A 563 8.65 -17.10 8.60
C ASP A 563 7.13 -16.98 8.73
N GLU A 564 6.41 -18.10 8.85
CA GLU A 564 4.96 -18.12 9.10
C GLU A 564 4.58 -17.61 10.50
N LEU A 565 5.42 -17.87 11.49
CA LEU A 565 5.15 -17.55 12.91
C LEU A 565 5.75 -16.21 13.35
N THR A 566 6.78 -15.71 12.67
CA THR A 566 7.47 -14.48 13.07
C THR A 566 6.53 -13.27 12.96
N ARG A 567 6.52 -12.42 13.99
CA ARG A 567 5.79 -11.14 14.00
C ARG A 567 6.75 -9.99 14.27
N PRO A 568 7.28 -9.32 13.22
CA PRO A 568 8.00 -8.08 13.41
C PRO A 568 7.00 -7.01 13.87
N ILE A 569 7.17 -6.49 15.09
CA ILE A 569 6.16 -5.57 15.66
C ILE A 569 6.26 -4.17 15.05
N ASP A 570 7.48 -3.62 14.95
CA ASP A 570 7.70 -2.24 14.49
C ASP A 570 7.69 -2.11 12.96
N ALA A 571 7.85 -3.23 12.25
CA ALA A 571 7.86 -3.31 10.80
C ALA A 571 6.75 -4.26 10.33
N ILE A 572 5.99 -3.89 9.31
CA ILE A 572 4.94 -4.77 8.77
C ILE A 572 5.48 -5.42 7.50
N LYS A 573 5.33 -6.75 7.40
CA LYS A 573 5.75 -7.51 6.22
C LYS A 573 5.05 -6.95 4.97
N HIS A 574 5.84 -6.58 3.96
CA HIS A 574 5.36 -6.00 2.69
C HIS A 574 4.60 -4.66 2.81
N GLN A 575 4.71 -3.94 3.94
CA GLN A 575 4.22 -2.56 4.05
C GLN A 575 5.33 -1.63 4.53
N ALA A 576 5.37 -0.43 3.94
CA ALA A 576 6.27 0.63 4.37
C ALA A 576 5.46 1.92 4.54
N LYS A 577 5.64 2.60 5.67
CA LYS A 577 4.88 3.80 6.06
C LYS A 577 5.06 4.96 5.08
N THR A 578 6.16 4.96 4.33
CA THR A 578 6.59 6.02 3.40
C THR A 578 6.61 5.59 1.94
N VAL A 579 6.31 4.34 1.60
CA VAL A 579 6.17 3.94 0.20
C VAL A 579 4.75 4.29 -0.23
N THR A 580 4.60 5.44 -0.87
CA THR A 580 3.45 5.73 -1.71
C THR A 580 3.41 4.70 -2.83
N VAL A 581 2.76 3.58 -2.57
CA VAL A 581 2.17 2.78 -3.65
C VAL A 581 0.95 3.58 -4.08
N GLY A 582 1.20 4.66 -4.84
CA GLY A 582 0.15 5.27 -5.62
C GLY A 582 -0.45 4.15 -6.44
N ILE A 583 -1.77 4.05 -6.46
CA ILE A 583 -2.48 3.24 -7.44
C ILE A 583 -2.15 3.87 -8.78
N SER A 584 -1.01 3.47 -9.37
CA SER A 584 -0.67 3.80 -10.73
C SER A 584 -1.67 3.03 -11.57
N ARG A 585 -2.80 3.67 -11.88
CA ARG A 585 -3.71 3.27 -12.96
C ARG A 585 -3.03 3.46 -14.32
N SER A 586 -1.78 3.02 -14.44
CA SER A 586 -1.01 3.03 -15.69
C SER A 586 -1.41 1.90 -16.63
N GLU A 587 -2.12 0.88 -16.13
CA GLU A 587 -2.60 -0.24 -16.93
C GLU A 587 -3.87 0.09 -17.73
N GLU A 588 -4.80 0.90 -17.19
CA GLU A 588 -6.01 1.31 -17.91
C GLU A 588 -5.68 2.15 -19.15
N GLY A 589 -4.69 3.04 -19.07
CA GLY A 589 -4.30 3.90 -20.20
C GLY A 589 -3.68 3.17 -21.41
N LEU A 590 -3.31 1.89 -21.29
CA LEU A 590 -2.83 1.08 -22.42
C LEU A 590 -4.00 0.52 -23.24
N PHE A 591 -5.09 0.11 -22.59
CA PHE A 591 -6.28 -0.41 -23.28
C PHE A 591 -7.13 0.68 -23.92
N ASP A 592 -6.96 1.94 -23.49
CA ASP A 592 -7.62 3.10 -24.10
C ASP A 592 -7.00 3.54 -25.45
N ARG A 593 -5.87 2.96 -25.87
CA ARG A 593 -5.22 3.27 -27.15
C ARG A 593 -6.01 2.72 -28.33
N ALA A 594 -6.16 3.49 -29.41
CA ALA A 594 -7.03 3.15 -30.53
C ALA A 594 -6.63 1.83 -31.22
N LEU A 595 -5.32 1.61 -31.42
CA LEU A 595 -4.78 0.39 -32.01
C LEU A 595 -4.96 -0.83 -31.09
N VAL A 596 -4.78 -0.67 -29.77
CA VAL A 596 -5.01 -1.75 -28.79
C VAL A 596 -6.48 -2.12 -28.78
N LYS A 597 -7.37 -1.12 -28.74
CA LYS A 597 -8.81 -1.33 -28.84
C LYS A 597 -9.20 -2.04 -30.13
N ALA A 598 -8.62 -1.66 -31.27
CA ALA A 598 -8.89 -2.32 -32.56
C ALA A 598 -8.47 -3.80 -32.58
N VAL A 599 -7.37 -4.17 -31.90
CA VAL A 599 -6.94 -5.57 -31.76
C VAL A 599 -7.92 -6.37 -30.88
N VAL A 600 -8.39 -5.77 -29.78
CA VAL A 600 -9.38 -6.40 -28.89
C VAL A 600 -10.74 -6.52 -29.58
N ASP A 601 -11.18 -5.49 -30.30
CA ASP A 601 -12.43 -5.47 -31.07
C ASP A 601 -12.38 -6.46 -32.26
N ALA A 602 -11.18 -6.79 -32.75
CA ALA A 602 -10.94 -7.87 -33.73
C ALA A 602 -11.04 -9.29 -33.12
N GLY A 603 -11.31 -9.39 -31.81
CA GLY A 603 -11.59 -10.64 -31.11
C GLY A 603 -10.44 -11.19 -30.27
N ALA A 604 -9.28 -10.53 -30.20
CA ALA A 604 -8.19 -10.96 -29.33
C ALA A 604 -8.59 -10.81 -27.85
N ALA A 605 -8.50 -11.90 -27.08
CA ALA A 605 -8.84 -11.85 -25.66
C ALA A 605 -7.80 -11.03 -24.89
N ARG A 606 -8.25 -10.20 -23.93
CA ARG A 606 -7.34 -9.29 -23.19
C ARG A 606 -6.26 -10.06 -22.43
N GLU A 607 -6.61 -11.19 -21.85
CA GLU A 607 -5.68 -12.09 -21.15
C GLU A 607 -4.69 -12.82 -22.07
N GLN A 608 -4.87 -12.74 -23.40
CA GLN A 608 -3.97 -13.34 -24.39
C GLN A 608 -2.96 -12.33 -24.96
N LEU A 609 -3.03 -11.06 -24.55
CA LEU A 609 -2.08 -10.03 -24.95
C LEU A 609 -1.09 -9.80 -23.81
N SER A 610 0.18 -10.13 -24.04
CA SER A 610 1.22 -9.89 -23.05
C SER A 610 1.42 -8.38 -22.81
N TYR A 611 1.92 -8.01 -21.61
CA TYR A 611 2.24 -6.62 -21.32
C TYR A 611 3.24 -6.01 -22.31
N ALA A 612 4.23 -6.80 -22.75
CA ALA A 612 5.18 -6.38 -23.78
C ALA A 612 4.48 -6.05 -25.11
N THR A 613 3.54 -6.90 -25.54
CA THR A 613 2.69 -6.66 -26.72
C THR A 613 1.90 -5.36 -26.58
N LEU A 614 1.25 -5.14 -25.43
CA LEU A 614 0.45 -3.92 -25.18
C LEU A 614 1.29 -2.65 -25.23
N LYS A 615 2.51 -2.65 -24.67
CA LYS A 615 3.42 -1.48 -24.76
C LYS A 615 3.82 -1.19 -26.20
N VAL A 616 4.12 -2.21 -27.00
CA VAL A 616 4.49 -2.04 -28.40
C VAL A 616 3.32 -1.48 -29.20
N LEU A 617 2.12 -2.03 -29.02
CA LEU A 617 0.92 -1.51 -29.69
C LEU A 617 0.62 -0.06 -29.28
N ALA A 618 0.75 0.28 -27.99
CA ALA A 618 0.58 1.65 -27.52
C ALA A 618 1.63 2.62 -28.11
N ALA A 619 2.86 2.16 -28.35
CA ALA A 619 3.88 2.96 -29.03
C ALA A 619 3.59 3.14 -30.52
N LEU A 620 3.10 2.09 -31.19
CA LEU A 620 2.74 2.12 -32.61
C LEU A 620 1.47 2.95 -32.89
N ASP A 621 0.58 3.09 -31.90
CA ASP A 621 -0.69 3.83 -32.00
C ASP A 621 -0.52 5.23 -32.59
N ALA A 622 0.52 5.96 -32.18
CA ALA A 622 0.80 7.32 -32.67
C ALA A 622 1.15 7.37 -34.17
N ALA A 623 1.66 6.27 -34.73
CA ALA A 623 2.01 6.16 -36.16
C ALA A 623 0.83 5.71 -37.03
N VAL A 624 -0.17 5.05 -36.45
CA VAL A 624 -1.34 4.55 -37.17
C VAL A 624 -2.33 5.70 -37.38
N ASP A 625 -2.78 5.87 -38.62
CA ASP A 625 -3.86 6.78 -38.99
C ASP A 625 -5.21 6.08 -38.83
N SER A 626 -5.34 4.88 -39.41
CA SER A 626 -6.57 4.09 -39.35
C SER A 626 -6.31 2.58 -39.45
N VAL A 627 -7.21 1.80 -38.86
CA VAL A 627 -7.26 0.33 -38.99
C VAL A 627 -8.32 -0.02 -40.03
N VAL A 628 -7.92 -0.67 -41.13
CA VAL A 628 -8.76 -0.87 -42.33
C VAL A 628 -9.33 -2.30 -42.44
N GLY A 629 -8.89 -3.21 -41.60
CA GLY A 629 -9.40 -4.59 -41.54
C GLY A 629 -8.51 -5.50 -40.70
N TYR A 630 -8.94 -6.73 -40.47
CA TYR A 630 -8.17 -7.70 -39.70
C TYR A 630 -8.43 -9.14 -40.16
N THR A 631 -7.48 -10.04 -39.91
CA THR A 631 -7.67 -11.48 -39.96
C THR A 631 -7.15 -12.10 -38.67
N ARG A 632 -8.00 -12.85 -37.99
CA ARG A 632 -7.63 -13.59 -36.78
C ARG A 632 -7.34 -15.04 -37.13
N TYR A 633 -6.24 -15.55 -36.60
CA TYR A 633 -5.78 -16.92 -36.81
C TYR A 633 -5.69 -17.68 -35.49
N ALA A 634 -6.09 -18.95 -35.50
CA ALA A 634 -5.79 -19.88 -34.42
C ALA A 634 -4.58 -20.73 -34.81
N ILE A 635 -3.74 -21.05 -33.84
CA ILE A 635 -2.55 -21.87 -34.00
C ILE A 635 -2.69 -23.12 -33.13
N SER A 636 -2.37 -24.27 -33.72
CA SER A 636 -2.35 -25.56 -33.02
C SER A 636 -0.98 -26.21 -33.15
N GLY A 637 -0.43 -26.63 -32.01
CA GLY A 637 0.91 -27.20 -31.90
C GLY A 637 2.00 -26.15 -31.65
N ASP A 638 3.20 -26.62 -31.30
CA ASP A 638 4.33 -25.76 -30.96
C ASP A 638 4.89 -25.02 -32.21
N PRO A 639 4.82 -23.68 -32.27
CA PRO A 639 5.31 -22.89 -33.40
C PRO A 639 6.81 -23.02 -33.69
N THR A 640 7.60 -23.47 -32.72
CA THR A 640 9.04 -23.70 -32.89
C THR A 640 9.30 -24.98 -33.71
N LEU A 641 8.37 -25.93 -33.69
CA LEU A 641 8.45 -27.19 -34.43
C LEU A 641 7.82 -27.08 -35.84
N ASN A 642 8.29 -27.90 -36.79
CA ASN A 642 7.81 -27.89 -38.18
C ASN A 642 6.40 -28.48 -38.37
N LEU A 643 5.69 -28.86 -37.29
CA LEU A 643 4.41 -29.56 -37.33
C LEU A 643 3.21 -28.67 -36.93
N ALA A 644 3.44 -27.41 -36.54
CA ALA A 644 2.35 -26.51 -36.17
C ALA A 644 1.45 -26.16 -37.35
N THR A 645 0.15 -26.07 -37.08
CA THR A 645 -0.87 -25.68 -38.06
C THR A 645 -1.51 -24.35 -37.67
N ILE A 646 -2.08 -23.69 -38.68
CA ILE A 646 -2.76 -22.40 -38.56
C ILE A 646 -4.09 -22.48 -39.30
N SER A 647 -5.14 -21.93 -38.70
CA SER A 647 -6.47 -21.81 -39.30
C SER A 647 -6.99 -20.38 -39.16
N ILE A 648 -7.97 -20.00 -39.97
CA ILE A 648 -8.60 -18.68 -39.92
C ILE A 648 -9.82 -18.79 -39.01
N VAL A 649 -9.86 -17.94 -38.01
CA VAL A 649 -10.98 -17.83 -37.06
C VAL A 649 -12.01 -16.85 -37.61
N GLU A 650 -11.55 -15.64 -37.97
CA GLU A 650 -12.43 -14.55 -38.34
C GLU A 650 -11.72 -13.53 -39.24
N ARG A 651 -12.49 -12.79 -40.02
CA ARG A 651 -12.02 -11.66 -40.84
C ARG A 651 -12.99 -10.50 -40.73
N GLY A 652 -12.44 -9.29 -40.69
CA GLY A 652 -13.23 -8.05 -40.71
C GLY A 652 -12.63 -6.99 -41.63
N GLY A 653 -13.48 -6.07 -42.08
CA GLY A 653 -13.10 -4.96 -42.97
C GLY A 653 -12.56 -5.43 -44.31
N LEU A 654 -11.48 -4.81 -44.78
CA LEU A 654 -10.87 -5.10 -46.08
C LEU A 654 -10.42 -6.57 -46.25
N ALA A 655 -10.12 -7.26 -45.15
CA ALA A 655 -9.67 -8.65 -45.18
C ALA A 655 -10.72 -9.64 -45.75
N LEU A 656 -12.01 -9.30 -45.70
CA LEU A 656 -13.09 -10.13 -46.25
C LEU A 656 -12.93 -10.38 -47.76
N GLN A 657 -12.29 -9.46 -48.47
CA GLN A 657 -12.09 -9.54 -49.92
C GLN A 657 -10.72 -10.09 -50.32
N LEU A 658 -9.89 -10.51 -49.34
CA LEU A 658 -8.53 -10.98 -49.59
C LEU A 658 -8.43 -12.50 -49.56
N SER A 659 -7.71 -13.09 -50.51
CA SER A 659 -7.35 -14.51 -50.49
C SER A 659 -6.23 -14.77 -49.48
N SER A 660 -6.35 -15.81 -48.64
CA SER A 660 -5.30 -16.20 -47.69
C SER A 660 -4.70 -17.55 -48.06
N ARG A 661 -3.37 -17.65 -48.04
CA ARG A 661 -2.68 -18.94 -48.23
C ARG A 661 -3.19 -20.02 -47.27
N VAL A 662 -3.61 -19.64 -46.06
CA VAL A 662 -4.10 -20.56 -45.03
C VAL A 662 -5.34 -21.33 -45.50
N GLU A 663 -6.09 -20.80 -46.47
CA GLU A 663 -7.25 -21.50 -47.08
C GLU A 663 -6.81 -22.71 -47.92
N ALA A 664 -5.62 -22.67 -48.53
CA ALA A 664 -5.10 -23.75 -49.36
C ALA A 664 -4.05 -24.62 -48.64
N ASN A 665 -3.36 -24.08 -47.63
CA ASN A 665 -2.32 -24.76 -46.88
C ASN A 665 -2.27 -24.28 -45.43
N THR A 666 -2.65 -25.17 -44.52
CA THR A 666 -2.78 -24.94 -43.09
C THR A 666 -1.46 -25.08 -42.31
N SER A 667 -0.33 -25.38 -42.96
CA SER A 667 0.97 -25.41 -42.28
C SER A 667 1.39 -24.00 -41.84
N LEU A 668 1.82 -23.85 -40.58
CA LEU A 668 2.33 -22.59 -40.04
C LEU A 668 3.75 -22.32 -40.58
N MET A 669 3.87 -21.36 -41.50
CA MET A 669 5.14 -21.05 -42.18
C MET A 669 5.34 -19.55 -42.42
N GLY A 670 6.60 -19.17 -42.66
CA GLY A 670 7.00 -17.81 -43.01
C GLY A 670 6.79 -16.82 -41.86
N THR A 671 6.38 -15.60 -42.19
CA THR A 671 6.23 -14.48 -41.23
C THR A 671 5.33 -14.82 -40.04
N LYS A 672 4.25 -15.59 -40.26
CA LYS A 672 3.32 -15.99 -39.20
C LYS A 672 3.96 -16.98 -38.22
N ARG A 673 4.80 -17.91 -38.71
CA ARG A 673 5.56 -18.82 -37.84
C ARG A 673 6.54 -18.05 -36.97
N ARG A 674 7.27 -17.10 -37.57
CA ARG A 674 8.24 -16.27 -36.86
C ARG A 674 7.58 -15.51 -35.71
N VAL A 675 6.50 -14.78 -35.99
CA VAL A 675 5.74 -14.05 -34.96
C VAL A 675 5.23 -14.99 -33.85
N ALA A 676 4.75 -16.18 -34.23
CA ALA A 676 4.26 -17.13 -33.24
C ALA A 676 5.37 -17.75 -32.38
N ALA A 677 6.56 -17.97 -32.93
CA ALA A 677 7.70 -18.56 -32.21
C ALA A 677 8.44 -17.53 -31.35
N GLU A 678 8.62 -16.30 -31.86
CA GLU A 678 9.31 -15.22 -31.15
C GLU A 678 8.38 -14.50 -30.16
N GLN A 679 7.05 -14.62 -30.33
CA GLN A 679 6.04 -13.93 -29.51
C GLN A 679 6.16 -12.40 -29.53
N GLU A 680 6.72 -11.85 -30.62
CA GLU A 680 6.92 -10.42 -30.81
C GLU A 680 5.97 -9.84 -31.86
N VAL A 681 5.50 -8.62 -31.59
CA VAL A 681 4.71 -7.84 -32.56
C VAL A 681 5.57 -7.52 -33.77
N LEU A 682 5.01 -7.68 -34.98
CA LEU A 682 5.72 -7.40 -36.21
C LEU A 682 4.94 -6.48 -37.14
N VAL A 683 5.55 -5.37 -37.55
CA VAL A 683 5.08 -4.52 -38.65
C VAL A 683 5.70 -5.00 -39.96
N ALA A 684 4.89 -5.19 -40.99
CA ALA A 684 5.37 -5.66 -42.29
C ALA A 684 4.55 -5.11 -43.47
N ARG A 685 5.12 -5.23 -44.67
CA ARG A 685 4.46 -4.95 -45.95
C ARG A 685 4.14 -6.25 -46.68
N GLY A 686 2.92 -6.39 -47.17
CA GLY A 686 2.47 -7.56 -47.93
C GLY A 686 3.25 -7.71 -49.24
N ARG A 687 3.82 -8.90 -49.49
CA ARG A 687 4.69 -9.14 -50.66
C ARG A 687 3.98 -9.08 -52.01
N LYS A 688 2.66 -9.27 -52.05
CA LYS A 688 1.87 -9.31 -53.29
C LYS A 688 1.05 -8.04 -53.53
N ASP A 689 0.67 -7.34 -52.46
CA ASP A 689 -0.31 -6.26 -52.50
C ASP A 689 0.20 -4.95 -51.88
N GLY A 690 1.42 -4.92 -51.36
CA GLY A 690 2.05 -3.71 -50.82
C GLY A 690 1.42 -3.17 -49.54
N ARG A 691 0.42 -3.85 -48.97
CA ARG A 691 -0.35 -3.35 -47.83
C ARG A 691 0.42 -3.49 -46.52
N THR A 692 0.29 -2.50 -45.65
CA THR A 692 0.90 -2.49 -44.33
C THR A 692 0.06 -3.25 -43.32
N VAL A 693 0.70 -4.14 -42.57
CA VAL A 693 0.06 -5.01 -41.60
C VAL A 693 0.86 -5.07 -40.30
N ILE A 694 0.15 -5.25 -39.19
CA ILE A 694 0.71 -5.51 -37.86
C ILE A 694 0.28 -6.91 -37.45
N PHE A 695 1.23 -7.80 -37.19
CA PHE A 695 0.98 -9.12 -36.63
C PHE A 695 1.09 -9.04 -35.11
N VAL A 696 0.02 -9.41 -34.42
CA VAL A 696 -0.07 -9.40 -32.97
C VAL A 696 -0.20 -10.83 -32.45
N PRO A 697 0.78 -11.38 -31.72
CA PRO A 697 0.67 -12.72 -31.16
C PRO A 697 -0.32 -12.75 -29.99
N GLU A 698 -1.16 -13.79 -29.97
CA GLU A 698 -2.06 -14.13 -28.86
C GLU A 698 -1.46 -15.32 -28.10
N VAL A 699 -1.12 -15.13 -26.83
CA VAL A 699 -0.35 -16.07 -26.01
C VAL A 699 -1.16 -16.48 -24.78
N LYS A 700 -1.21 -17.79 -24.48
CA LYS A 700 -1.82 -18.33 -23.26
C LYS A 700 -0.77 -19.11 -22.46
N GLY A 701 -0.36 -18.58 -21.31
CA GLY A 701 0.79 -19.11 -20.59
C GLY A 701 2.08 -18.86 -21.37
N ALA A 702 2.82 -19.92 -21.72
CA ALA A 702 4.01 -19.84 -22.57
C ALA A 702 3.74 -20.16 -24.05
N GLU A 703 2.51 -20.53 -24.41
CA GLU A 703 2.18 -21.02 -25.75
C GLU A 703 1.44 -19.98 -26.59
N THR A 704 1.83 -19.84 -27.86
CA THR A 704 1.12 -18.97 -28.80
C THR A 704 -0.10 -19.69 -29.37
N VAL A 705 -1.29 -19.22 -28.99
CA VAL A 705 -2.58 -19.82 -29.37
C VAL A 705 -3.18 -19.18 -30.61
N GLY A 706 -2.69 -18.02 -31.02
CA GLY A 706 -3.20 -17.32 -32.20
C GLY A 706 -2.37 -16.14 -32.65
N ILE A 707 -2.78 -15.55 -33.76
CA ILE A 707 -2.27 -14.27 -34.24
C ILE A 707 -3.45 -13.43 -34.72
N THR A 708 -3.54 -12.20 -34.23
CA THR A 708 -4.40 -11.17 -34.82
C THR A 708 -3.56 -10.32 -35.79
N LEU A 709 -3.88 -10.42 -37.08
CA LEU A 709 -3.27 -9.62 -38.14
C LEU A 709 -4.16 -8.43 -38.43
N VAL A 710 -3.66 -7.22 -38.20
CA VAL A 710 -4.39 -5.96 -38.44
C VAL A 710 -3.82 -5.26 -39.66
N HIS A 711 -4.68 -4.88 -40.60
CA HIS A 711 -4.33 -4.02 -41.73
C HIS A 711 -4.44 -2.56 -41.28
N VAL A 712 -3.36 -1.79 -41.46
CA VAL A 712 -3.27 -0.41 -40.97
C VAL A 712 -2.84 0.52 -42.09
N ALA A 713 -3.34 1.76 -42.07
CA ALA A 713 -2.75 2.89 -42.77
C ALA A 713 -1.87 3.68 -41.79
N PHE A 714 -0.62 3.95 -42.16
CA PHE A 714 0.26 4.81 -41.38
C PHE A 714 0.09 6.27 -41.78
N ARG A 715 0.33 7.19 -40.85
CA ARG A 715 0.32 8.63 -41.11
C ARG A 715 1.42 9.01 -42.11
N GLU A 716 1.11 9.92 -43.02
CA GLU A 716 2.05 10.38 -44.06
C GLU A 716 3.15 11.30 -43.50
N SER A 717 2.85 12.09 -42.46
CA SER A 717 3.80 13.01 -41.84
C SER A 717 3.63 13.03 -40.32
N MET A 718 4.76 13.14 -39.61
CA MET A 718 4.84 13.15 -38.15
C MET A 718 6.03 14.02 -37.71
N SER A 719 5.99 14.58 -36.50
CA SER A 719 7.15 15.28 -35.95
C SER A 719 8.28 14.28 -35.65
N ALA A 720 9.53 14.74 -35.75
CA ALA A 720 10.71 13.91 -35.43
C ALA A 720 10.64 13.32 -34.01
N SER A 721 10.10 14.08 -33.04
CA SER A 721 9.93 13.61 -31.66
C SER A 721 8.92 12.46 -31.55
N THR A 722 7.81 12.51 -32.29
CA THR A 722 6.83 11.40 -32.29
C THR A 722 7.39 10.19 -33.04
N VAL A 723 8.08 10.37 -34.17
CA VAL A 723 8.76 9.28 -34.89
C VAL A 723 9.77 8.58 -33.98
N ARG A 724 10.59 9.34 -33.25
CA ARG A 724 11.53 8.80 -32.26
C ARG A 724 10.82 7.96 -31.20
N GLN A 725 9.75 8.48 -30.60
CA GLN A 725 9.01 7.74 -29.56
C GLN A 725 8.44 6.41 -30.09
N VAL A 726 7.89 6.40 -31.30
CA VAL A 726 7.39 5.20 -31.96
C VAL A 726 8.52 4.18 -32.16
N LEU A 727 9.67 4.62 -32.70
CA LEU A 727 10.82 3.75 -32.97
C LEU A 727 11.52 3.25 -31.69
N GLN A 728 11.52 4.03 -30.61
CA GLN A 728 12.03 3.58 -29.31
C GLN A 728 11.12 2.51 -28.70
N GLY A 729 9.80 2.67 -28.86
CA GLY A 729 8.82 1.70 -28.36
C GLY A 729 8.71 0.43 -29.20
N TYR A 730 9.24 0.42 -30.42
CA TYR A 730 9.20 -0.73 -31.33
C TYR A 730 10.61 -1.28 -31.65
N ASP A 731 10.93 -2.45 -31.08
CA ASP A 731 12.18 -3.19 -31.34
C ASP A 731 13.46 -2.34 -31.14
N ARG A 732 13.40 -1.33 -30.24
CA ARG A 732 14.48 -0.34 -30.02
C ARG A 732 15.10 0.17 -31.34
N ARG A 733 14.26 0.35 -32.36
CA ARG A 733 14.71 0.67 -33.72
C ARG A 733 15.42 2.01 -33.78
N TYR A 734 15.01 2.97 -32.94
CA TYR A 734 15.67 4.27 -32.85
C TYR A 734 17.15 4.10 -32.49
N ASP A 735 17.45 3.42 -31.39
CA ASP A 735 18.81 3.26 -30.90
C ASP A 735 19.69 2.56 -31.94
N ARG A 736 19.19 1.47 -32.54
CA ARG A 736 19.92 0.74 -33.59
C ARG A 736 20.13 1.57 -34.86
N LEU A 737 19.18 2.44 -35.22
CA LEU A 737 19.33 3.35 -36.36
C LEU A 737 20.36 4.45 -36.04
N VAL A 738 20.34 5.01 -34.83
CA VAL A 738 21.35 5.96 -34.38
C VAL A 738 22.72 5.32 -34.44
N ASP A 739 22.90 4.16 -33.80
CA ASP A 739 24.17 3.43 -33.77
C ASP A 739 24.72 3.22 -35.19
N TRP A 740 23.90 2.66 -36.08
CA TRP A 740 24.29 2.39 -37.47
C TRP A 740 24.69 3.66 -38.23
N VAL A 741 23.88 4.72 -38.13
CA VAL A 741 24.14 5.98 -38.83
C VAL A 741 25.36 6.68 -38.25
N THR A 742 25.56 6.67 -36.93
CA THR A 742 26.77 7.24 -36.31
C THR A 742 28.02 6.48 -36.70
N GLU A 743 27.93 5.16 -36.89
CA GLU A 743 29.04 4.33 -37.36
C GLU A 743 29.43 4.67 -38.81
N SER A 744 28.46 4.99 -39.69
CA SER A 744 28.72 5.31 -41.09
C SER A 744 28.97 6.79 -41.39
N GLU A 745 28.23 7.72 -40.74
CA GLU A 745 28.19 9.16 -41.04
C GLU A 745 28.76 10.04 -39.92
N GLY A 746 29.13 9.47 -38.77
CA GLY A 746 29.74 10.19 -37.64
C GLY A 746 28.77 11.00 -36.75
N ALA A 747 27.57 11.34 -37.23
CA ALA A 747 26.55 12.02 -36.45
C ALA A 747 25.12 11.67 -36.93
N PHE A 748 24.18 11.58 -36.00
CA PHE A 748 22.77 11.34 -36.31
C PHE A 748 21.97 12.65 -36.35
N ARG A 749 21.38 12.95 -37.51
CA ARG A 749 20.47 14.09 -37.70
C ARG A 749 19.04 13.68 -37.37
N GLU A 750 18.59 13.97 -36.15
CA GLU A 750 17.27 13.57 -35.63
C GLU A 750 16.11 14.25 -36.38
N ASP A 751 16.32 15.46 -36.89
CA ASP A 751 15.32 16.22 -37.67
C ASP A 751 14.88 15.51 -38.95
N ARG A 752 15.77 14.71 -39.56
CA ARG A 752 15.47 13.93 -40.78
C ARG A 752 14.45 12.82 -40.55
N LEU A 753 14.15 12.45 -39.29
CA LEU A 753 13.08 11.49 -38.99
C LEU A 753 11.71 11.96 -39.48
N ALA A 754 11.49 13.28 -39.54
CA ALA A 754 10.23 13.84 -40.07
C ALA A 754 10.15 13.79 -41.61
N GLU A 755 11.27 13.57 -42.30
CA GLU A 755 11.36 13.56 -43.77
C GLU A 755 11.13 12.16 -44.37
N VAL A 756 11.16 11.12 -43.54
CA VAL A 756 11.06 9.71 -43.98
C VAL A 756 9.70 9.14 -43.58
N ALA A 757 9.08 8.38 -44.50
CA ALA A 757 7.82 7.70 -44.20
C ALA A 757 8.00 6.72 -43.03
N ILE A 758 7.16 6.86 -41.99
CA ILE A 758 7.22 6.01 -40.79
C ILE A 758 7.11 4.52 -41.12
N ALA A 759 6.35 4.17 -42.17
CA ALA A 759 6.22 2.80 -42.65
C ALA A 759 7.57 2.21 -43.08
N ASP A 760 8.42 2.99 -43.75
CA ASP A 760 9.73 2.52 -44.18
C ASP A 760 10.69 2.37 -42.99
N LEU A 761 10.65 3.30 -42.03
CA LEU A 761 11.42 3.20 -40.79
C LEU A 761 11.01 1.98 -39.93
N LEU A 762 9.73 1.61 -39.94
CA LEU A 762 9.20 0.47 -39.19
C LEU A 762 9.36 -0.88 -39.91
N ILE A 763 9.56 -0.91 -41.23
CA ILE A 763 9.52 -2.16 -42.01
C ILE A 763 10.90 -2.51 -42.56
N ASN A 764 11.63 -1.54 -43.10
CA ASN A 764 12.90 -1.81 -43.76
C ASN A 764 13.96 -2.26 -42.75
N PRO A 765 14.95 -3.07 -43.19
CA PRO A 765 16.13 -3.35 -42.39
C PRO A 765 16.80 -2.04 -41.94
N VAL A 766 17.31 -2.01 -40.70
CA VAL A 766 17.96 -0.81 -40.14
C VAL A 766 19.08 -0.29 -41.05
N SER A 767 19.83 -1.20 -41.68
CA SER A 767 20.90 -0.88 -42.63
C SER A 767 20.41 -0.16 -43.90
N GLU A 768 19.19 -0.44 -44.36
CA GLU A 768 18.58 0.22 -45.52
C GLU A 768 18.00 1.57 -45.12
N SER A 769 17.31 1.64 -43.98
CA SER A 769 16.81 2.90 -43.42
C SER A 769 17.95 3.89 -43.14
N ALA A 770 19.10 3.39 -42.67
CA ALA A 770 20.29 4.21 -42.42
C ALA A 770 20.88 4.83 -43.70
N ASN A 771 20.68 4.22 -44.88
CA ASN A 771 21.15 4.82 -46.13
C ASN A 771 20.47 6.16 -46.44
N LEU A 772 19.26 6.38 -45.91
CA LEU A 772 18.57 7.65 -46.04
C LEU A 772 19.29 8.80 -45.31
N TRP A 773 20.18 8.49 -44.37
CA TRP A 773 21.02 9.46 -43.66
C TRP A 773 22.33 9.79 -44.37
N ARG A 774 22.69 9.10 -45.46
CA ARG A 774 23.95 9.35 -46.18
C ARG A 774 24.01 10.76 -46.75
N THR A 775 25.05 11.49 -46.40
CA THR A 775 25.32 12.82 -46.92
C THR A 775 26.23 12.74 -48.16
N GLY A 776 25.68 12.26 -49.28
CA GLY A 776 26.31 12.39 -50.60
C GLY A 776 26.13 11.20 -51.55
N GLY A 777 25.32 11.39 -52.60
CA GLY A 777 25.24 10.50 -53.77
C GLY A 777 23.99 10.73 -54.62
N ASN A 778 24.15 11.38 -55.78
CA ASN A 778 23.12 11.66 -56.82
C ASN A 778 22.22 10.46 -57.18
N GLN A 779 20.90 10.60 -57.02
CA GLN A 779 19.85 10.65 -58.07
C GLN A 779 18.46 10.54 -57.46
#